data_AF-A0A916VNN8-F1
#
_entry.id   AF-A0A916VNN8-F1
#
_cell.length_a   1.000
_cell.length_b   1.000
_cell.length_c   1.000
_cell.angle_alpha   90.00
_cell.angle_beta   90.00
_cell.angle_gamma   90.00
#
_symmetry.space_group_name_H-M   'P 1'
#
loop_
_entity.id
_entity.type
_entity.pdbx_description
1 polymer ?
#
loop_
_entity_poly.entity_id
_entity_poly.type
_entity_poly.pdbx_seq_one_letter_code
_entity_poly.pdbx_strand_id
1 'polypeptide(L)'
;MMTIAASKTLYNLVEIDAQDLARHYPDGIKDICERKIDGLIIENFLSQEDVDQVVSQLNQKGPFEGSPFGEILIYGPALYVSETNIEKYCQEAIEYREYCRHIFQGGTDFETRLEEVLGMMSGGREVTIPKAANGSDYTPSTIRVLEEGQFMGWHFGNQFVYCTPGYKHLGNQINKEAHLGYNLTLSEAEIGGELILYDLEWDETEWTDTENGGRKRNGTVNGKLIADVMEDYAQMRVKPKAGSLIIFDDGRILHRVSTVKGSRRRITIGGLWRFLKIGNKFITGVKQSLRKAALSTLLDILHQRATENPDRKAYTFLQDDVTVSGSLSYQDLLQQSQAIATQLQQLGSPGERVLLLYPPGLDFIIGFFGCLAAGMIAVPGYPPRPNQSLNRLESIIKDAEATFALTTTALWQQKARWQDQNPDFAQLKWLDTSSISSVPRKDWQPPKINQDTLALLQYTSGSTGNPKGVMVSHENLLVNCRDLAVGWNHARDSKIVSWLPTFHDLGLVYGILTPLLVGCSCYLMSPLSFLLKPLNWLKIISRYQATHSAAPNFAYDLCVRKFKPEQGKGLDLKNWKMALNGAQPVRAETIEKFSKTFAPYGFKKQVFCPGYGLAEATLKVAAVRQQDAPISIEIESAALSENRLVIAENRCLKSQIQVGCGYSEIDTQVKIINPESLTPCNPTEIGEIWVSGMTVAQGYWNNPVATGETFQAYLRDTGEGPFLRTGDLGFLYKGQLFVTGRLKDLIIIEGRNHYPQDIELTVENSHPALRSGCGAAFSVEVKGEERLVIVQEVERSYGQNLDLATVEQKIKEAVAVEHDLRVYQMALIRHGTISKTSSGKIQRQNCRQQFLNNQLNLFTSSIKSPETKLQDANIRTA
;
A
#
# COMPACT_ATOMS: atom_id res chain seq x y z
N MET A 1 19.78 60.30 -30.62
CA MET A 1 18.34 59.99 -30.49
C MET A 1 18.24 58.80 -29.55
N MET A 2 17.90 59.02 -28.28
CA MET A 2 16.55 58.69 -27.74
C MET A 2 16.12 57.27 -28.17
N THR A 3 16.03 56.25 -27.30
CA THR A 3 15.44 56.25 -25.96
C THR A 3 15.99 55.09 -25.09
N ILE A 4 16.73 55.46 -24.02
CA ILE A 4 16.70 55.01 -22.60
C ILE A 4 16.51 53.49 -22.35
N ALA A 5 17.55 52.69 -22.01
CA ALA A 5 18.32 52.56 -20.75
C ALA A 5 17.62 51.67 -19.70
N ALA A 6 18.25 50.83 -18.86
CA ALA A 6 19.62 50.37 -18.67
C ALA A 6 19.58 49.12 -17.76
N SER A 7 20.57 48.25 -17.85
CA SER A 7 20.93 47.30 -16.81
C SER A 7 21.39 48.01 -15.53
N LYS A 8 20.96 47.55 -14.34
CA LYS A 8 21.81 47.47 -13.14
C LYS A 8 21.10 46.74 -11.98
N THR A 9 21.78 45.72 -11.50
CA THR A 9 21.61 44.97 -10.26
C THR A 9 21.62 45.87 -9.02
N LEU A 10 20.82 45.55 -8.00
CA LEU A 10 21.12 45.86 -6.60
C LEU A 10 20.39 44.85 -5.69
N TYR A 11 21.19 43.99 -5.05
CA TYR A 11 20.80 43.24 -3.86
C TYR A 11 20.52 44.24 -2.73
N ASN A 12 19.39 44.06 -2.03
CA ASN A 12 19.31 44.35 -0.60
C ASN A 12 18.93 43.03 0.08
N LEU A 13 19.96 42.25 0.40
CA LEU A 13 19.93 41.33 1.53
C LEU A 13 19.93 42.21 2.78
N VAL A 14 18.89 42.16 3.59
CA VAL A 14 19.00 42.54 5.00
C VAL A 14 19.24 41.24 5.75
N GLU A 15 20.46 41.09 6.23
CA GLU A 15 20.84 40.03 7.17
C GLU A 15 20.15 40.37 8.51
N ILE A 16 19.20 39.53 8.93
CA ILE A 16 18.67 39.62 10.29
C ILE A 16 19.64 38.85 11.17
N ASP A 17 20.27 39.56 12.12
CA ASP A 17 21.09 38.93 13.15
C ASP A 17 20.18 38.15 14.10
N ALA A 18 20.20 36.82 13.99
CA ALA A 18 19.42 35.92 14.84
C ALA A 18 19.75 36.10 16.33
N GLN A 19 20.91 36.66 16.69
CA GLN A 19 21.28 36.94 18.08
C GLN A 19 20.55 38.15 18.67
N ASP A 20 20.15 39.13 17.85
CA ASP A 20 19.37 40.29 18.31
C ASP A 20 17.89 39.95 18.47
N LEU A 21 17.32 39.11 17.58
CA LEU A 21 15.94 38.62 17.70
C LEU A 21 15.74 37.74 18.95
N ALA A 22 16.73 36.88 19.26
CA ALA A 22 16.69 35.99 20.43
C ALA A 22 16.85 36.72 21.76
N ARG A 23 17.45 37.94 21.76
CA ARG A 23 17.57 38.78 22.96
C ARG A 23 16.27 39.47 23.36
N HIS A 24 15.36 39.71 22.42
CA HIS A 24 14.17 40.55 22.64
C HIS A 24 12.88 39.73 22.82
N TYR A 25 12.84 38.44 22.42
CA TYR A 25 11.69 37.54 22.59
C TYR A 25 12.12 36.07 22.86
N PRO A 26 12.51 35.74 24.11
CA PRO A 26 13.17 34.47 24.41
C PRO A 26 12.28 33.22 24.36
N ASP A 27 10.97 33.33 24.61
CA ASP A 27 10.11 32.14 24.82
C ASP A 27 9.13 31.82 23.67
N GLY A 28 8.88 32.77 22.75
CA GLY A 28 7.86 32.60 21.69
C GLY A 28 8.38 32.16 20.30
N ILE A 29 9.67 32.32 20.02
CA ILE A 29 10.23 32.13 18.65
C ILE A 29 10.95 30.79 18.49
N LYS A 30 11.21 30.04 19.56
CA LYS A 30 11.85 28.72 19.47
C LYS A 30 11.02 27.73 18.65
N ASP A 31 9.70 27.76 18.81
CA ASP A 31 8.78 26.88 18.06
C ASP A 31 8.61 27.28 16.59
N ILE A 32 8.81 28.57 16.27
CA ILE A 32 8.65 29.10 14.91
C ILE A 32 9.95 28.92 14.10
N CYS A 33 11.13 29.05 14.72
CA CYS A 33 12.40 28.88 14.01
C CYS A 33 12.84 27.42 13.83
N GLU A 34 12.37 26.47 14.66
CA GLU A 34 12.69 25.03 14.48
C GLU A 34 11.91 24.38 13.33
N ARG A 35 10.80 24.98 12.87
CA ARG A 35 10.10 24.62 11.63
C ARG A 35 10.54 25.58 10.52
N LYS A 36 11.59 25.23 9.79
CA LYS A 36 12.09 26.01 8.62
C LYS A 36 10.96 26.32 7.63
N ILE A 37 10.36 27.50 7.73
CA ILE A 37 9.48 28.08 6.71
C ILE A 37 10.34 29.10 5.95
N ASP A 38 10.86 28.70 4.80
CA ASP A 38 11.51 29.64 3.89
C ASP A 38 10.44 30.54 3.23
N GLY A 39 10.59 31.86 3.37
CA GLY A 39 10.01 32.82 2.41
C GLY A 39 8.88 33.75 2.87
N LEU A 40 8.77 34.15 4.15
CA LEU A 40 7.86 35.24 4.55
C LEU A 40 8.62 36.57 4.79
N ILE A 41 8.20 37.64 4.11
CA ILE A 41 8.60 39.03 4.36
C ILE A 41 7.44 39.71 5.10
N ILE A 42 7.69 40.39 6.24
CA ILE A 42 6.68 41.12 7.02
C ILE A 42 7.10 42.60 7.12
N GLU A 43 6.18 43.52 6.83
CA GLU A 43 6.37 44.97 7.00
C GLU A 43 5.41 45.56 8.07
N ASN A 44 5.93 46.53 8.84
CA ASN A 44 5.28 47.43 9.83
C ASN A 44 4.98 46.85 11.24
N PHE A 45 5.68 47.35 12.25
CA PHE A 45 5.39 47.15 13.68
C PHE A 45 4.70 48.38 14.30
N LEU A 46 3.78 48.17 15.25
CA LEU A 46 3.31 49.20 16.18
C LEU A 46 4.46 49.71 17.07
N SER A 47 4.34 50.93 17.61
CA SER A 47 5.27 51.42 18.61
C SER A 47 5.04 50.72 19.97
N GLN A 48 6.09 50.60 20.80
CA GLN A 48 6.00 50.01 22.14
C GLN A 48 4.96 50.74 23.02
N GLU A 49 4.79 52.05 22.81
CA GLU A 49 3.87 52.89 23.58
C GLU A 49 2.40 52.57 23.28
N ASP A 50 2.07 52.20 22.03
CA ASP A 50 0.73 51.78 21.62
C ASP A 50 0.37 50.38 22.16
N VAL A 51 1.35 49.47 22.17
CA VAL A 51 1.17 48.11 22.70
C VAL A 51 0.92 48.16 24.21
N ASP A 52 1.70 48.95 24.94
CA ASP A 52 1.56 49.11 26.38
C ASP A 52 0.21 49.78 26.75
N GLN A 53 -0.30 50.68 25.90
CA GLN A 53 -1.61 51.31 26.08
C GLN A 53 -2.78 50.31 25.88
N VAL A 54 -2.72 49.45 24.85
CA VAL A 54 -3.70 48.38 24.59
C VAL A 54 -3.72 47.36 25.72
N VAL A 55 -2.54 46.91 26.14
CA VAL A 55 -2.37 45.92 27.21
C VAL A 55 -2.86 46.47 28.55
N SER A 56 -2.55 47.74 28.86
CA SER A 56 -3.03 48.42 30.08
C SER A 56 -4.56 48.53 30.10
N GLN A 57 -5.22 48.86 29.00
CA GLN A 57 -6.69 48.96 28.91
C GLN A 57 -7.38 47.59 29.05
N LEU A 58 -6.77 46.53 28.52
CA LEU A 58 -7.29 45.16 28.61
C LEU A 58 -7.04 44.55 30.01
N ASN A 59 -5.92 44.86 30.65
CA ASN A 59 -5.56 44.37 31.98
C ASN A 59 -6.30 45.09 33.12
N GLN A 60 -6.72 46.35 32.98
CA GLN A 60 -7.52 47.06 34.00
C GLN A 60 -8.92 46.45 34.23
N LYS A 61 -9.36 45.45 33.45
CA LYS A 61 -10.70 44.84 33.54
C LYS A 61 -10.70 43.30 33.51
N GLY A 62 -9.94 42.65 34.41
CA GLY A 62 -9.81 41.18 34.56
C GLY A 62 -11.10 40.32 34.39
N PRO A 63 -11.04 38.98 34.23
CA PRO A 63 -10.19 38.02 34.96
C PRO A 63 -9.59 36.93 34.04
N PHE A 64 -8.41 37.18 33.48
CA PHE A 64 -7.60 36.12 32.85
C PHE A 64 -6.20 36.06 33.48
N GLU A 65 -6.14 36.10 34.81
CA GLU A 65 -4.97 35.52 35.47
C GLU A 65 -4.99 34.01 35.25
N GLY A 66 -4.03 33.49 34.49
CA GLY A 66 -3.72 32.05 34.41
C GLY A 66 -4.37 31.23 33.29
N SER A 67 -4.98 31.84 32.27
CA SER A 67 -5.44 31.09 31.07
C SER A 67 -4.42 31.22 29.93
N PRO A 68 -3.90 30.12 29.34
CA PRO A 68 -3.01 30.18 28.19
C PRO A 68 -3.68 30.78 26.93
N PHE A 69 -5.01 30.94 26.94
CA PHE A 69 -5.76 31.61 25.87
C PHE A 69 -5.99 33.10 26.12
N GLY A 70 -5.74 33.61 27.34
CA GLY A 70 -5.85 35.03 27.65
C GLY A 70 -4.82 35.86 26.90
N GLU A 71 -3.59 35.36 26.78
CA GLU A 71 -2.51 36.07 26.11
C GLU A 71 -2.63 35.99 24.57
N ILE A 72 -3.00 34.84 24.01
CA ILE A 72 -3.12 34.65 22.55
C ILE A 72 -4.21 35.53 21.92
N LEU A 73 -5.34 35.73 22.61
CA LEU A 73 -6.45 36.56 22.14
C LEU A 73 -6.16 38.07 22.25
N ILE A 74 -5.22 38.47 23.10
CA ILE A 74 -4.86 39.88 23.34
C ILE A 74 -3.74 40.33 22.39
N TYR A 75 -2.74 39.48 22.12
CA TYR A 75 -1.50 39.89 21.44
C TYR A 75 -1.47 39.65 19.92
N GLY A 76 -2.28 38.74 19.37
CA GLY A 76 -2.29 38.45 17.93
C GLY A 76 -2.68 39.64 17.03
N PRO A 77 -3.71 40.44 17.38
CA PRO A 77 -4.16 41.53 16.52
C PRO A 77 -3.47 42.87 16.78
N ALA A 78 -2.79 43.07 17.92
CA ALA A 78 -2.09 44.31 18.22
C ALA A 78 -1.02 44.63 17.17
N LEU A 79 -0.41 43.60 16.56
CA LEU A 79 0.61 43.77 15.52
C LEU A 79 0.13 44.40 14.20
N TYR A 80 -1.17 44.67 14.03
CA TYR A 80 -1.77 45.13 12.76
C TYR A 80 -2.73 46.33 12.85
N VAL A 81 -2.82 47.01 14.00
CA VAL A 81 -3.71 48.18 14.17
C VAL A 81 -2.92 49.46 13.90
N SER A 82 -3.36 50.33 12.98
CA SER A 82 -2.83 51.71 12.91
C SER A 82 -3.36 52.53 14.09
N GLU A 83 -2.54 53.43 14.67
CA GLU A 83 -2.83 54.31 15.84
C GLU A 83 -4.29 54.82 15.94
N THR A 84 -4.95 55.11 14.81
CA THR A 84 -6.31 55.68 14.75
C THR A 84 -7.48 54.75 15.11
N ASN A 85 -7.29 53.52 15.58
CA ASN A 85 -8.42 52.58 15.78
C ASN A 85 -8.37 51.68 17.02
N ILE A 86 -7.55 52.03 18.02
CA ILE A 86 -7.34 51.24 19.24
C ILE A 86 -8.61 51.15 20.11
N GLU A 87 -9.34 52.24 20.32
CA GLU A 87 -10.58 52.22 21.14
C GLU A 87 -11.67 51.33 20.55
N LYS A 88 -11.82 51.35 19.21
CA LYS A 88 -12.81 50.52 18.50
C LYS A 88 -12.47 49.04 18.64
N TYR A 89 -11.19 48.70 18.55
CA TYR A 89 -10.70 47.34 18.73
C TYR A 89 -10.98 46.84 20.16
N CYS A 90 -10.69 47.64 21.18
CA CYS A 90 -10.98 47.28 22.58
C CYS A 90 -12.49 47.07 22.81
N GLN A 91 -13.34 47.88 22.17
CA GLN A 91 -14.80 47.75 22.24
C GLN A 91 -15.29 46.44 21.59
N GLU A 92 -14.81 46.11 20.39
CA GLU A 92 -15.18 44.88 19.66
C GLU A 92 -14.73 43.61 20.41
N ALA A 93 -13.55 43.64 21.03
CA ALA A 93 -13.04 42.54 21.86
C ALA A 93 -13.90 42.30 23.13
N ILE A 94 -14.40 43.38 23.75
CA ILE A 94 -15.31 43.30 24.91
C ILE A 94 -16.69 42.74 24.50
N GLU A 95 -17.21 43.13 23.35
CA GLU A 95 -18.50 42.61 22.83
C GLU A 95 -18.39 41.12 22.47
N TYR A 96 -17.26 40.71 21.89
CA TYR A 96 -16.96 39.30 21.61
C TYR A 96 -16.83 38.45 22.89
N ARG A 97 -16.24 39.01 23.95
CA ARG A 97 -16.15 38.38 25.28
C ARG A 97 -17.52 38.05 25.88
N GLU A 98 -18.46 39.00 25.86
CA GLU A 98 -19.81 38.78 26.39
C GLU A 98 -20.61 37.78 25.53
N TYR A 99 -20.35 37.78 24.22
CA TYR A 99 -20.96 36.85 23.28
C TYR A 99 -20.53 35.39 23.52
N CYS A 100 -19.24 35.13 23.71
CA CYS A 100 -18.72 33.80 24.04
C CYS A 100 -19.20 33.34 25.42
N ARG A 101 -19.19 34.21 26.44
CA ARG A 101 -19.69 33.85 27.78
C ARG A 101 -21.15 33.38 27.78
N HIS A 102 -21.96 33.86 26.84
CA HIS A 102 -23.38 33.50 26.72
C HIS A 102 -23.62 32.16 25.99
N ILE A 103 -22.76 31.80 25.03
CA ILE A 103 -22.84 30.52 24.30
C ILE A 103 -22.51 29.32 25.19
N PHE A 104 -21.63 29.52 26.19
CA PHE A 104 -21.07 28.45 27.02
C PHE A 104 -21.66 28.35 28.44
N GLN A 105 -22.79 29.02 28.74
CA GLN A 105 -23.47 28.82 30.02
C GLN A 105 -24.32 27.54 30.02
N GLY A 106 -23.80 26.49 30.65
CA GLY A 106 -24.54 25.26 30.95
C GLY A 106 -23.71 24.01 30.65
N GLY A 107 -22.92 23.59 31.63
CA GLY A 107 -21.81 22.64 31.50
C GLY A 107 -22.10 21.35 30.73
N THR A 108 -21.20 21.07 29.79
CA THR A 108 -20.51 19.79 29.51
C THR A 108 -19.39 20.11 28.50
N ASP A 109 -18.27 19.40 28.59
CA ASP A 109 -17.05 19.65 27.81
C ASP A 109 -17.30 19.62 26.30
N PHE A 110 -16.57 20.47 25.57
CA PHE A 110 -16.68 20.71 24.12
C PHE A 110 -16.53 19.42 23.30
N GLU A 111 -15.67 18.51 23.75
CA GLU A 111 -15.38 17.24 23.06
C GLU A 111 -16.60 16.32 23.02
N THR A 112 -17.40 16.25 24.10
CA THR A 112 -18.59 15.40 24.16
C THR A 112 -19.69 15.88 23.19
N ARG A 113 -19.83 17.20 23.01
CA ARG A 113 -20.83 17.78 22.09
C ARG A 113 -20.42 17.67 20.62
N LEU A 114 -19.12 17.64 20.35
CA LEU A 114 -18.60 17.37 19.01
C LEU A 114 -18.85 15.91 18.59
N GLU A 115 -18.68 14.96 19.52
CA GLU A 115 -19.01 13.54 19.27
C GLU A 115 -20.51 13.30 19.08
N GLU A 116 -21.38 13.98 19.82
CA GLU A 116 -22.84 13.90 19.61
C GLU A 116 -23.24 14.37 18.21
N VAL A 117 -22.66 15.46 17.72
CA VAL A 117 -22.93 15.99 16.37
C VAL A 117 -22.42 15.04 15.28
N LEU A 118 -21.24 14.45 15.46
CA LEU A 118 -20.69 13.46 14.53
C LEU A 118 -21.47 12.15 14.53
N GLY A 119 -21.96 11.70 15.70
CA GLY A 119 -22.85 10.55 15.84
C GLY A 119 -24.21 10.76 15.15
N MET A 120 -24.75 11.98 15.20
CA MET A 120 -26.02 12.35 14.54
C MET A 120 -25.96 12.33 13.00
N MET A 121 -24.78 12.41 12.39
CA MET A 121 -24.61 12.32 10.93
C MET A 121 -24.63 10.86 10.40
N SER A 122 -24.67 9.87 11.30
CA SER A 122 -24.77 8.46 10.93
C SER A 122 -26.21 7.93 11.11
N GLY A 123 -26.85 7.57 9.99
CA GLY A 123 -28.16 6.92 9.96
C GLY A 123 -29.35 7.87 9.84
N GLY A 124 -29.80 8.11 8.60
CA GLY A 124 -30.84 9.07 8.22
C GLY A 124 -32.05 9.17 9.17
N ARG A 125 -32.07 10.22 9.99
CA ARG A 125 -33.21 10.64 10.82
C ARG A 125 -33.38 12.16 10.75
N GLU A 126 -34.61 12.62 10.98
CA GLU A 126 -34.95 14.05 11.08
C GLU A 126 -34.32 14.66 12.35
N VAL A 127 -33.56 15.75 12.20
CA VAL A 127 -32.89 16.45 13.31
C VAL A 127 -33.52 17.84 13.49
N THR A 128 -33.92 18.19 14.71
CA THR A 128 -34.49 19.51 15.05
C THR A 128 -33.41 20.39 15.70
N ILE A 129 -33.07 21.51 15.08
CA ILE A 129 -32.09 22.48 15.62
C ILE A 129 -32.81 23.39 16.65
N PRO A 130 -32.20 23.70 17.82
CA PRO A 130 -32.77 24.66 18.78
C PRO A 130 -32.98 26.06 18.16
N LYS A 131 -33.78 26.93 18.78
CA LYS A 131 -33.93 28.34 18.37
C LYS A 131 -33.01 29.25 19.18
N ALA A 132 -32.67 30.40 18.62
CA ALA A 132 -32.01 31.48 19.36
C ALA A 132 -32.95 32.07 20.44
N ALA A 133 -32.40 32.72 21.46
CA ALA A 133 -33.17 33.27 22.59
C ALA A 133 -34.23 34.32 22.20
N ASN A 134 -34.09 34.94 21.03
CA ASN A 134 -35.06 35.87 20.44
C ASN A 134 -36.13 35.17 19.56
N GLY A 135 -36.15 33.83 19.52
CA GLY A 135 -37.12 33.03 18.77
C GLY A 135 -36.80 32.82 17.30
N SER A 136 -35.68 33.34 16.78
CA SER A 136 -35.24 33.08 15.39
C SER A 136 -34.54 31.73 15.25
N ASP A 137 -34.71 31.09 14.09
CA ASP A 137 -34.03 29.83 13.77
C ASP A 137 -32.53 30.07 13.53
N TYR A 138 -31.64 29.21 14.04
CA TYR A 138 -30.23 29.25 13.66
C TYR A 138 -30.11 28.86 12.18
N THR A 139 -29.45 29.68 11.36
CA THR A 139 -29.07 29.31 9.99
C THR A 139 -27.68 28.70 9.99
N PRO A 140 -27.50 27.37 9.87
CA PRO A 140 -26.18 26.79 9.68
C PRO A 140 -25.77 27.04 8.22
N SER A 141 -25.21 28.21 7.95
CA SER A 141 -24.52 28.45 6.69
C SER A 141 -23.02 28.28 6.94
N THR A 142 -22.53 27.08 6.62
CA THR A 142 -21.12 26.62 6.60
C THR A 142 -20.38 26.53 7.95
N ILE A 143 -19.94 25.32 8.28
CA ILE A 143 -18.78 25.07 9.16
C ILE A 143 -17.59 24.86 8.22
N ARG A 144 -16.52 25.63 8.36
CA ARG A 144 -15.23 25.34 7.72
C ARG A 144 -14.23 24.90 8.78
N VAL A 145 -13.68 23.71 8.58
CA VAL A 145 -12.51 23.20 9.29
C VAL A 145 -11.41 23.06 8.25
N LEU A 146 -10.25 23.67 8.51
CA LEU A 146 -9.01 23.39 7.78
C LEU A 146 -8.11 22.50 8.66
N GLU A 147 -7.04 21.94 8.10
CA GLU A 147 -6.08 21.14 8.86
C GLU A 147 -5.56 21.89 10.10
N GLU A 148 -5.27 21.13 11.16
CA GLU A 148 -4.81 21.60 12.47
C GLU A 148 -5.79 22.50 13.24
N GLY A 149 -7.10 22.29 13.10
CA GLY A 149 -8.08 22.78 14.08
C GLY A 149 -8.35 24.29 14.05
N GLN A 150 -7.97 25.00 12.99
CA GLN A 150 -8.34 26.42 12.81
C GLN A 150 -9.71 26.58 12.14
N PHE A 151 -10.53 27.47 12.73
CA PHE A 151 -11.93 27.71 12.39
C PHE A 151 -12.09 28.93 11.46
N MET A 152 -12.93 28.82 10.40
CA MET A 152 -13.35 29.99 9.62
C MET A 152 -14.87 30.21 9.66
N GLY A 153 -15.30 31.07 10.58
CA GLY A 153 -16.50 31.93 10.54
C GLY A 153 -17.89 31.30 10.58
N TRP A 154 -18.86 32.04 11.14
CA TRP A 154 -20.30 31.73 11.06
C TRP A 154 -21.03 32.78 10.22
N HIS A 155 -22.14 32.37 9.60
CA HIS A 155 -22.95 33.23 8.75
C HIS A 155 -24.29 33.58 9.41
N PHE A 156 -24.61 34.88 9.50
CA PHE A 156 -25.87 35.41 10.01
C PHE A 156 -26.64 36.14 8.91
N GLY A 157 -27.64 35.50 8.31
CA GLY A 157 -28.45 36.12 7.25
C GLY A 157 -27.64 36.54 6.02
N ASN A 158 -27.86 37.77 5.51
CA ASN A 158 -27.18 38.32 4.33
C ASN A 158 -25.88 39.10 4.64
N GLN A 159 -25.39 39.09 5.88
CA GLN A 159 -24.14 39.77 6.26
C GLN A 159 -23.05 38.77 6.61
N PHE A 160 -21.88 38.97 5.99
CA PHE A 160 -20.66 38.23 6.24
C PHE A 160 -19.87 38.91 7.37
N VAL A 161 -19.60 38.20 8.46
CA VAL A 161 -18.69 38.67 9.51
C VAL A 161 -17.33 38.02 9.29
N TYR A 162 -16.32 38.83 8.98
CA TYR A 162 -14.95 38.35 8.77
C TYR A 162 -14.29 38.03 10.11
N CYS A 163 -13.75 36.82 10.25
CA CYS A 163 -12.77 36.51 11.30
C CYS A 163 -11.35 36.53 10.72
N THR A 164 -10.96 37.67 10.11
CA THR A 164 -9.58 38.17 9.89
C THR A 164 -9.64 39.35 8.90
N PRO A 165 -8.94 40.48 9.13
CA PRO A 165 -8.88 41.58 8.17
C PRO A 165 -7.77 41.32 7.14
N GLY A 166 -8.14 40.92 5.91
CA GLY A 166 -7.16 40.73 4.83
C GLY A 166 -7.70 40.70 3.38
N TYR A 167 -9.00 40.48 3.15
CA TYR A 167 -9.53 40.29 1.79
C TYR A 167 -10.50 41.38 1.34
N LYS A 168 -10.03 42.63 1.23
CA LYS A 168 -10.86 43.76 0.74
C LYS A 168 -10.84 43.98 -0.78
N HIS A 169 -10.09 43.21 -1.57
CA HIS A 169 -9.90 43.51 -3.02
C HIS A 169 -10.69 42.69 -4.04
N LEU A 170 -11.58 41.76 -3.64
CA LEU A 170 -12.42 41.00 -4.58
C LEU A 170 -13.82 41.60 -4.84
N GLY A 171 -14.12 42.76 -4.25
CA GLY A 171 -15.47 43.37 -4.30
C GLY A 171 -15.88 44.02 -5.64
N ASN A 172 -14.97 44.23 -6.59
CA ASN A 172 -15.24 45.08 -7.76
C ASN A 172 -15.43 44.35 -9.11
N GLN A 173 -15.56 43.01 -9.13
CA GLN A 173 -15.81 42.27 -10.38
C GLN A 173 -17.03 41.34 -10.37
N ILE A 174 -17.92 41.48 -9.39
CA ILE A 174 -19.18 40.71 -9.39
C ILE A 174 -20.28 41.55 -10.02
N ASN A 175 -20.57 41.25 -11.28
CA ASN A 175 -21.68 41.83 -12.04
C ASN A 175 -23.02 41.47 -11.36
N LYS A 176 -23.78 42.47 -10.93
CA LYS A 176 -24.98 42.32 -10.07
C LYS A 176 -26.24 41.81 -10.80
N GLU A 177 -26.18 41.49 -12.09
CA GLU A 177 -27.37 41.10 -12.87
C GLU A 177 -27.35 39.67 -13.44
N ALA A 178 -26.39 38.84 -13.09
CA ALA A 178 -26.42 37.42 -13.44
C ALA A 178 -26.60 36.56 -12.18
N HIS A 179 -27.62 35.70 -12.18
CA HIS A 179 -27.81 34.66 -11.17
C HIS A 179 -26.51 33.87 -10.96
N LEU A 180 -25.79 34.16 -9.87
CA LEU A 180 -24.46 33.63 -9.59
C LEU A 180 -24.57 32.41 -8.67
N GLY A 181 -24.24 31.24 -9.23
CA GLY A 181 -23.73 30.13 -8.44
C GLY A 181 -22.36 30.51 -7.85
N TYR A 182 -22.14 30.16 -6.59
CA TYR A 182 -20.86 30.36 -5.93
C TYR A 182 -19.90 29.22 -6.32
N ASN A 183 -18.74 29.56 -6.90
CA ASN A 183 -17.68 28.58 -7.18
C ASN A 183 -16.68 28.54 -6.01
N LEU A 184 -16.39 27.33 -5.52
CA LEU A 184 -15.39 27.05 -4.50
C LEU A 184 -14.34 26.13 -5.12
N THR A 185 -13.13 26.64 -5.34
CA THR A 185 -11.99 25.81 -5.77
C THR A 185 -11.13 25.48 -4.56
N LEU A 186 -11.07 24.20 -4.19
CA LEU A 186 -10.13 23.66 -3.21
C LEU A 186 -8.87 23.24 -3.96
N SER A 187 -7.72 23.84 -3.65
CA SER A 187 -6.44 23.42 -4.20
C SER A 187 -5.84 22.30 -3.34
N GLU A 188 -5.55 21.19 -4.02
CA GLU A 188 -4.78 20.01 -3.59
C GLU A 188 -5.50 18.93 -2.77
N ALA A 189 -6.46 18.27 -3.44
CA ALA A 189 -6.60 16.83 -3.41
C ALA A 189 -7.02 16.36 -4.81
N GLU A 190 -6.38 15.34 -5.37
CA GLU A 190 -6.87 14.68 -6.60
C GLU A 190 -8.21 13.99 -6.29
N ILE A 191 -9.30 14.75 -6.44
CA ILE A 191 -10.74 14.45 -6.63
C ILE A 191 -11.51 15.61 -5.96
N GLY A 192 -11.70 16.70 -6.70
CA GLY A 192 -12.58 17.80 -6.29
C GLY A 192 -14.06 17.42 -6.45
N GLY A 193 -14.84 17.55 -5.38
CA GLY A 193 -16.30 17.64 -5.45
C GLY A 193 -16.72 19.06 -5.07
N GLU A 194 -17.56 19.69 -5.88
CA GLU A 194 -18.17 20.98 -5.54
C GLU A 194 -19.53 20.75 -4.88
N LEU A 195 -19.78 21.34 -3.71
CA LEU A 195 -21.14 21.48 -3.19
C LEU A 195 -21.75 22.74 -3.82
N ILE A 196 -22.69 22.55 -4.74
CA ILE A 196 -23.38 23.67 -5.38
C ILE A 196 -24.74 23.83 -4.72
N LEU A 197 -24.95 24.97 -4.07
CA LEU A 197 -26.24 25.39 -3.54
C LEU A 197 -26.94 26.27 -4.57
N TYR A 198 -28.10 25.81 -5.04
CA TYR A 198 -29.00 26.62 -5.87
C TYR A 198 -30.07 27.23 -4.98
N ASP A 199 -30.11 28.56 -4.91
CA ASP A 199 -31.22 29.29 -4.30
C ASP A 199 -32.20 29.69 -5.40
N LEU A 200 -33.39 29.08 -5.40
CA LEU A 200 -34.33 29.14 -6.51
C LEU A 200 -35.66 29.73 -6.05
N GLU A 201 -36.05 30.84 -6.65
CA GLU A 201 -37.39 31.40 -6.55
C GLU A 201 -38.23 31.01 -7.76
N TRP A 202 -39.48 30.62 -7.53
CA TRP A 202 -40.46 30.46 -8.61
C TRP A 202 -41.87 30.90 -8.19
N ASP A 203 -42.72 31.10 -9.19
CA ASP A 203 -44.15 31.34 -9.05
C ASP A 203 -44.93 30.08 -9.48
N GLU A 204 -45.83 29.56 -8.63
CA GLU A 204 -46.62 28.36 -8.96
C GLU A 204 -47.45 28.53 -10.25
N THR A 205 -47.71 29.77 -10.69
CA THR A 205 -48.43 30.09 -11.93
C THR A 205 -47.63 29.87 -13.22
N GLU A 206 -46.31 29.63 -13.14
CA GLU A 206 -45.43 29.41 -14.30
C GLU A 206 -45.31 27.94 -14.74
N TRP A 207 -46.07 27.04 -14.10
CA TRP A 207 -46.03 25.60 -14.33
C TRP A 207 -47.32 25.12 -15.00
N THR A 208 -47.20 24.42 -16.13
CA THR A 208 -48.33 23.79 -16.83
C THR A 208 -48.36 22.29 -16.56
N ASP A 209 -49.55 21.74 -16.31
CA ASP A 209 -49.75 20.29 -16.22
C ASP A 209 -49.48 19.63 -17.58
N THR A 210 -48.80 18.49 -17.56
CA THR A 210 -48.53 17.64 -18.73
C THR A 210 -49.53 16.50 -18.76
N GLU A 211 -49.79 15.95 -19.95
CA GLU A 211 -50.81 14.90 -20.17
C GLU A 211 -50.61 13.63 -19.31
N ASN A 212 -49.41 13.41 -18.75
CA ASN A 212 -49.10 12.27 -17.88
C ASN A 212 -49.16 12.59 -16.38
N GLY A 213 -49.75 13.73 -15.98
CA GLY A 213 -49.96 14.08 -14.56
C GLY A 213 -48.78 14.75 -13.86
N GLY A 214 -47.70 15.11 -14.58
CA GLY A 214 -46.57 15.90 -14.05
C GLY A 214 -46.65 17.38 -14.44
N ARG A 215 -46.01 18.28 -13.69
CA ARG A 215 -45.95 19.73 -14.00
C ARG A 215 -44.62 20.13 -14.66
N LYS A 216 -44.62 21.06 -15.64
CA LYS A 216 -43.42 21.56 -16.32
C LYS A 216 -43.37 23.09 -16.40
N ARG A 217 -42.19 23.69 -16.16
CA ARG A 217 -41.88 25.13 -16.34
C ARG A 217 -41.13 25.36 -17.66
N ASN A 218 -41.51 26.37 -18.43
CA ASN A 218 -40.83 26.72 -19.67
C ASN A 218 -39.51 27.47 -19.40
N GLY A 219 -38.39 26.98 -19.95
CA GLY A 219 -37.26 27.84 -20.35
C GLY A 219 -36.00 27.94 -19.47
N THR A 220 -35.79 27.16 -18.40
CA THR A 220 -34.53 27.21 -17.62
C THR A 220 -33.76 25.89 -17.57
N VAL A 221 -32.42 25.98 -17.63
CA VAL A 221 -31.44 24.86 -17.64
C VAL A 221 -31.62 23.87 -16.47
N ASN A 222 -32.25 24.31 -15.36
CA ASN A 222 -32.44 23.52 -14.13
C ASN A 222 -33.86 22.95 -13.93
N GLY A 223 -34.78 23.13 -14.90
CA GLY A 223 -36.22 22.84 -14.72
C GLY A 223 -36.56 21.38 -14.37
N LYS A 224 -35.77 20.40 -14.82
CA LYS A 224 -36.00 18.98 -14.51
C LYS A 224 -35.56 18.58 -13.09
N LEU A 225 -34.46 19.14 -12.58
CA LEU A 225 -34.02 18.86 -11.20
C LEU A 225 -35.06 19.35 -10.18
N ILE A 226 -35.64 20.51 -10.45
CA ILE A 226 -36.70 21.10 -9.62
C ILE A 226 -37.95 20.20 -9.68
N ALA A 227 -38.35 19.74 -10.86
CA ALA A 227 -39.50 18.85 -11.01
C ALA A 227 -39.30 17.53 -10.24
N ASP A 228 -38.13 16.90 -10.37
CA ASP A 228 -37.82 15.62 -9.71
C ASP A 228 -37.83 15.77 -8.17
N VAL A 229 -37.21 16.83 -7.61
CA VAL A 229 -37.23 17.12 -6.16
C VAL A 229 -38.65 17.46 -5.66
N MET A 230 -39.45 18.15 -6.48
CA MET A 230 -40.85 18.49 -6.13
C MET A 230 -41.77 17.28 -6.17
N GLU A 231 -41.55 16.34 -7.09
CA GLU A 231 -42.28 15.08 -7.15
C GLU A 231 -41.97 14.21 -5.93
N ASP A 232 -40.69 14.06 -5.57
CA ASP A 232 -40.26 13.36 -4.36
C ASP A 232 -40.83 14.02 -3.09
N TYR A 233 -40.76 15.36 -2.99
CA TYR A 233 -41.37 16.12 -1.90
C TYR A 233 -42.90 15.94 -1.86
N ALA A 234 -43.58 15.92 -3.01
CA ALA A 234 -45.03 15.74 -3.10
C ALA A 234 -45.49 14.34 -2.66
N GLN A 235 -44.69 13.31 -2.93
CA GLN A 235 -44.96 11.92 -2.56
C GLN A 235 -44.69 11.60 -1.07
N MET A 236 -44.01 12.48 -0.32
CA MET A 236 -43.80 12.31 1.12
C MET A 236 -45.12 12.27 1.91
N ARG A 237 -45.31 11.20 2.69
CA ARG A 237 -46.46 10.97 3.58
C ARG A 237 -46.62 12.03 4.67
N VAL A 238 -45.53 12.59 5.15
CA VAL A 238 -45.51 13.68 6.14
C VAL A 238 -44.71 14.83 5.53
N LYS A 239 -45.31 16.03 5.49
CA LYS A 239 -44.60 17.21 4.99
C LYS A 239 -43.66 17.75 6.07
N PRO A 240 -42.36 17.94 5.77
CA PRO A 240 -41.40 18.51 6.72
C PRO A 240 -41.80 19.94 7.13
N LYS A 241 -41.39 20.35 8.32
CA LYS A 241 -41.62 21.71 8.81
C LYS A 241 -40.71 22.71 8.08
N ALA A 242 -41.10 23.99 8.08
CA ALA A 242 -40.25 25.04 7.52
C ALA A 242 -38.91 25.09 8.27
N GLY A 243 -37.79 24.96 7.53
CA GLY A 243 -36.44 24.89 8.09
C GLY A 243 -35.87 23.48 8.26
N SER A 244 -36.63 22.43 7.92
CA SER A 244 -36.12 21.05 7.91
C SER A 244 -35.11 20.81 6.77
N LEU A 245 -33.97 20.24 7.10
CA LEU A 245 -33.00 19.69 6.15
C LEU A 245 -33.43 18.27 5.76
N ILE A 246 -33.64 18.02 4.47
CA ILE A 246 -33.94 16.69 3.93
C ILE A 246 -32.77 16.24 3.08
N ILE A 247 -32.28 15.04 3.35
CA ILE A 247 -31.26 14.38 2.55
C ILE A 247 -31.95 13.19 1.88
N PHE A 248 -31.94 13.18 0.56
CA PHE A 248 -32.46 12.05 -0.23
C PHE A 248 -31.40 10.96 -0.33
N ASP A 249 -31.82 9.72 -0.53
CA ASP A 249 -30.93 8.55 -0.60
C ASP A 249 -29.88 8.63 -1.74
N ASP A 250 -30.10 9.50 -2.72
CA ASP A 250 -29.18 9.79 -3.83
C ASP A 250 -28.22 10.96 -3.57
N GLY A 251 -28.16 11.45 -2.32
CA GLY A 251 -27.27 12.52 -1.88
C GLY A 251 -27.72 13.93 -2.25
N ARG A 252 -28.90 14.09 -2.88
CA ARG A 252 -29.53 15.41 -3.03
C ARG A 252 -29.95 15.93 -1.66
N ILE A 253 -29.81 17.24 -1.44
CA ILE A 253 -30.16 17.89 -0.19
C ILE A 253 -31.20 18.97 -0.47
N LEU A 254 -32.36 18.89 0.18
CA LEU A 254 -33.37 19.96 0.22
C LEU A 254 -33.28 20.67 1.56
N HIS A 255 -32.82 21.92 1.54
CA HIS A 255 -32.48 22.64 2.78
C HIS A 255 -33.61 23.54 3.29
N ARG A 256 -34.41 24.15 2.40
CA ARG A 256 -35.51 25.02 2.82
C ARG A 256 -36.59 25.12 1.77
N VAL A 257 -37.85 25.13 2.19
CA VAL A 257 -38.99 25.63 1.41
C VAL A 257 -39.63 26.78 2.18
N SER A 258 -39.72 27.96 1.57
CA SER A 258 -40.27 29.15 2.20
C SER A 258 -41.21 29.90 1.27
N THR A 259 -42.28 30.48 1.84
CA THR A 259 -43.24 31.30 1.09
C THR A 259 -42.78 32.75 1.15
N VAL A 260 -42.50 33.35 0.00
CA VAL A 260 -41.91 34.70 -0.03
C VAL A 260 -43.00 35.77 -0.16
N LYS A 261 -44.05 35.52 -0.96
CA LYS A 261 -45.30 36.31 -1.06
C LYS A 261 -46.28 35.64 -2.04
N GLY A 262 -47.54 35.41 -1.65
CA GLY A 262 -48.57 34.84 -2.55
C GLY A 262 -48.24 33.41 -3.03
N SER A 263 -48.42 33.13 -4.33
CA SER A 263 -48.10 31.86 -5.00
C SER A 263 -46.60 31.64 -5.24
N ARG A 264 -45.74 32.58 -4.83
CA ARG A 264 -44.28 32.45 -4.98
C ARG A 264 -43.65 31.68 -3.83
N ARG A 265 -42.93 30.62 -4.19
CA ARG A 265 -42.17 29.77 -3.30
C ARG A 265 -40.68 29.95 -3.60
N ARG A 266 -39.86 29.95 -2.55
CA ARG A 266 -38.41 29.86 -2.63
C ARG A 266 -37.97 28.53 -2.05
N ILE A 267 -37.18 27.77 -2.80
CA ILE A 267 -36.46 26.62 -2.25
C ILE A 267 -34.96 26.75 -2.48
N THR A 268 -34.21 26.21 -1.53
CA THR A 268 -32.76 26.06 -1.67
C THR A 268 -32.46 24.57 -1.81
N ILE A 269 -31.91 24.17 -2.97
CA ILE A 269 -31.50 22.79 -3.27
C ILE A 269 -29.98 22.73 -3.34
N GLY A 270 -29.36 21.79 -2.62
CA GLY A 270 -27.93 21.50 -2.68
C GLY A 270 -27.65 20.12 -3.28
N GLY A 271 -26.48 19.97 -3.92
CA GLY A 271 -25.95 18.67 -4.32
C GLY A 271 -24.44 18.70 -4.57
N LEU A 272 -23.78 17.56 -4.34
CA LEU A 272 -22.35 17.36 -4.64
C LEU A 272 -22.19 17.02 -6.14
N TRP A 273 -21.60 17.94 -6.91
CA TRP A 273 -21.30 17.73 -8.33
C TRP A 273 -19.80 17.51 -8.53
N ARG A 274 -19.45 16.51 -9.36
CA ARG A 274 -18.09 16.32 -9.87
C ARG A 274 -18.06 16.70 -11.34
N PHE A 275 -17.22 17.64 -11.73
CA PHE A 275 -16.93 17.93 -13.14
C PHE A 275 -15.64 17.22 -13.58
N LEU A 276 -15.68 16.63 -14.79
CA LEU A 276 -14.49 16.17 -15.51
C LEU A 276 -14.09 17.25 -16.51
N LYS A 277 -12.94 17.89 -16.30
CA LYS A 277 -12.36 18.86 -17.23
C LYS A 277 -11.44 18.12 -18.21
N ILE A 278 -11.78 18.15 -19.50
CA ILE A 278 -10.89 17.69 -20.59
C ILE A 278 -10.52 18.93 -21.42
N GLY A 279 -9.33 19.48 -21.18
CA GLY A 279 -8.88 20.72 -21.81
C GLY A 279 -9.69 21.95 -21.36
N ASN A 280 -10.01 22.86 -22.29
CA ASN A 280 -10.75 24.12 -22.01
C ASN A 280 -12.28 24.00 -22.16
N LYS A 281 -12.84 22.80 -22.26
CA LYS A 281 -14.30 22.59 -22.35
C LYS A 281 -14.83 21.87 -21.12
N PHE A 282 -15.88 22.45 -20.54
CA PHE A 282 -16.73 21.79 -19.55
C PHE A 282 -17.80 21.01 -20.30
N ILE A 283 -17.90 19.70 -20.07
CA ILE A 283 -18.97 18.87 -20.64
C ILE A 283 -20.08 18.79 -19.59
N THR A 284 -21.17 19.53 -19.80
CA THR A 284 -22.40 19.42 -19.01
C THR A 284 -23.39 18.54 -19.75
N GLY A 285 -23.51 17.28 -19.36
CA GLY A 285 -24.52 16.39 -19.92
C GLY A 285 -24.25 14.93 -19.69
N VAL A 286 -24.53 14.42 -18.49
CA VAL A 286 -24.75 12.97 -18.28
C VAL A 286 -25.92 12.80 -17.32
N LYS A 287 -27.08 12.45 -17.87
CA LYS A 287 -28.32 12.16 -17.14
C LYS A 287 -28.57 10.65 -16.97
N GLN A 288 -27.51 9.85 -16.93
CA GLN A 288 -27.58 8.42 -16.64
C GLN A 288 -26.37 8.02 -15.79
N SER A 289 -26.64 7.41 -14.63
CA SER A 289 -25.70 6.79 -13.68
C SER A 289 -25.06 7.65 -12.58
N LEU A 290 -25.89 8.29 -11.74
CA LEU A 290 -25.56 8.48 -10.31
C LEU A 290 -25.63 7.12 -9.57
N ARG A 291 -24.80 6.17 -10.03
CA ARG A 291 -24.52 4.85 -9.44
C ARG A 291 -23.06 4.46 -9.66
N LYS A 292 -22.14 5.43 -9.75
CA LYS A 292 -20.71 5.13 -9.59
C LYS A 292 -20.44 4.99 -8.09
N ALA A 293 -20.67 3.78 -7.57
CA ALA A 293 -20.00 3.33 -6.37
C ALA A 293 -18.51 3.71 -6.47
N ALA A 294 -17.89 4.18 -5.40
CA ALA A 294 -16.43 4.15 -5.33
C ALA A 294 -16.01 2.73 -5.73
N LEU A 295 -15.12 2.59 -6.72
CA LEU A 295 -14.72 1.27 -7.21
C LEU A 295 -14.13 0.48 -6.04
N SER A 296 -14.96 -0.40 -5.48
CA SER A 296 -14.77 -0.99 -4.16
C SER A 296 -14.09 -2.35 -4.23
N THR A 297 -14.13 -3.00 -5.39
CA THR A 297 -13.61 -4.34 -5.58
C THR A 297 -12.81 -4.47 -6.88
N LEU A 298 -12.02 -5.55 -6.98
CA LEU A 298 -11.31 -5.89 -8.22
C LEU A 298 -12.26 -6.16 -9.39
N LEU A 299 -13.47 -6.65 -9.10
CA LEU A 299 -14.50 -6.90 -10.10
C LEU A 299 -15.05 -5.58 -10.67
N ASP A 300 -15.26 -4.56 -9.81
CA ASP A 300 -15.64 -3.21 -10.25
C ASP A 300 -14.60 -2.61 -11.19
N ILE A 301 -13.32 -2.76 -10.87
CA ILE A 301 -12.21 -2.33 -11.73
C ILE A 301 -12.26 -3.06 -13.07
N LEU A 302 -12.42 -4.39 -13.08
CA LEU A 302 -12.50 -5.14 -14.33
C LEU A 302 -13.69 -4.67 -15.20
N HIS A 303 -14.87 -4.50 -14.61
CA HIS A 303 -16.05 -3.96 -15.30
C HIS A 303 -15.80 -2.58 -15.88
N GLN A 304 -15.19 -1.69 -15.11
CA GLN A 304 -14.84 -0.35 -15.58
C GLN A 304 -13.90 -0.43 -16.79
N ARG A 305 -12.84 -1.24 -16.70
CA ARG A 305 -11.84 -1.38 -17.78
C ARG A 305 -12.44 -1.97 -19.05
N ALA A 306 -13.30 -2.98 -18.91
CA ALA A 306 -14.01 -3.59 -20.04
C ALA A 306 -15.04 -2.65 -20.67
N THR A 307 -15.62 -1.73 -19.90
CA THR A 307 -16.55 -0.71 -20.40
C THR A 307 -15.82 0.43 -21.11
N GLU A 308 -14.74 0.93 -20.53
CA GLU A 308 -13.99 2.08 -21.07
C GLU A 308 -13.08 1.70 -22.25
N ASN A 309 -12.49 0.51 -22.23
CA ASN A 309 -11.49 0.07 -23.21
C ASN A 309 -11.62 -1.44 -23.52
N PRO A 310 -12.75 -1.91 -24.06
CA PRO A 310 -13.06 -3.34 -24.21
C PRO A 310 -11.96 -4.13 -24.92
N ASP A 311 -11.49 -3.64 -26.07
CA ASP A 311 -10.54 -4.35 -26.95
C ASP A 311 -9.08 -4.24 -26.50
N ARG A 312 -8.79 -3.39 -25.51
CA ARG A 312 -7.42 -3.17 -25.05
C ARG A 312 -6.85 -4.44 -24.43
N LYS A 313 -5.72 -4.90 -24.96
CA LYS A 313 -5.01 -6.09 -24.43
C LYS A 313 -4.42 -5.79 -23.05
N ALA A 314 -4.99 -6.46 -22.05
CA ALA A 314 -4.57 -6.40 -20.66
C ALA A 314 -3.37 -7.33 -20.44
N TYR A 315 -3.46 -8.57 -20.95
CA TYR A 315 -2.43 -9.59 -20.77
C TYR A 315 -2.06 -10.24 -22.10
N THR A 316 -0.77 -10.50 -22.29
CA THR A 316 -0.23 -11.26 -23.41
C THR A 316 0.71 -12.32 -22.87
N PHE A 317 0.49 -13.58 -23.20
CA PHE A 317 1.38 -14.68 -22.79
C PHE A 317 2.35 -15.04 -23.93
N LEU A 318 3.60 -15.29 -23.55
CA LEU A 318 4.72 -15.52 -24.45
C LEU A 318 5.30 -16.92 -24.25
N GLN A 319 5.61 -17.60 -25.35
CA GLN A 319 6.28 -18.90 -25.34
C GLN A 319 7.81 -18.76 -25.15
N ASP A 320 8.50 -19.90 -25.08
CA ASP A 320 9.95 -20.01 -24.88
C ASP A 320 10.81 -19.33 -25.97
N ASP A 321 10.25 -19.10 -27.15
CA ASP A 321 10.88 -18.39 -28.26
C ASP A 321 10.47 -16.90 -28.33
N VAL A 322 9.77 -16.40 -27.30
CA VAL A 322 9.28 -15.02 -27.19
C VAL A 322 8.18 -14.72 -28.23
N THR A 323 7.53 -15.74 -28.79
CA THR A 323 6.32 -15.56 -29.62
C THR A 323 5.07 -15.46 -28.77
N VAL A 324 4.06 -14.74 -29.27
CA VAL A 324 2.78 -14.59 -28.60
C VAL A 324 2.00 -15.90 -28.73
N SER A 325 1.67 -16.53 -27.59
CA SER A 325 0.79 -17.71 -27.56
C SER A 325 -0.68 -17.35 -27.44
N GLY A 326 -0.98 -16.18 -26.88
CA GLY A 326 -2.34 -15.72 -26.64
C GLY A 326 -2.38 -14.32 -26.02
N SER A 327 -3.54 -13.68 -26.02
CA SER A 327 -3.76 -12.40 -25.36
C SER A 327 -5.20 -12.27 -24.89
N LEU A 328 -5.41 -11.62 -23.74
CA LEU A 328 -6.71 -11.26 -23.20
C LEU A 328 -6.90 -9.75 -23.28
N SER A 329 -7.99 -9.33 -23.94
CA SER A 329 -8.53 -7.98 -23.74
C SER A 329 -9.30 -7.88 -22.41
N TYR A 330 -9.66 -6.67 -21.98
CA TYR A 330 -10.52 -6.51 -20.80
C TYR A 330 -11.90 -7.13 -21.02
N GLN A 331 -12.45 -7.02 -22.24
CA GLN A 331 -13.73 -7.66 -22.57
C GLN A 331 -13.62 -9.19 -22.55
N ASP A 332 -12.55 -9.74 -23.13
CA ASP A 332 -12.30 -11.20 -23.10
C ASP A 332 -12.26 -11.72 -21.66
N LEU A 333 -11.50 -11.04 -20.79
CA LEU A 333 -11.35 -11.43 -19.39
C LEU A 333 -12.70 -11.34 -18.66
N LEU A 334 -13.45 -10.25 -18.82
CA LEU A 334 -14.75 -10.10 -18.17
C LEU A 334 -15.73 -11.21 -18.58
N GLN A 335 -15.88 -11.45 -19.89
CA GLN A 335 -16.83 -12.44 -20.41
C GLN A 335 -16.48 -13.86 -19.98
N GLN A 336 -15.20 -14.24 -20.09
CA GLN A 336 -14.77 -15.59 -19.73
C GLN A 336 -14.83 -15.82 -18.23
N SER A 337 -14.50 -14.82 -17.40
CA SER A 337 -14.67 -14.92 -15.95
C SER A 337 -16.13 -15.02 -15.53
N GLN A 338 -17.04 -14.27 -16.17
CA GLN A 338 -18.48 -14.40 -15.93
C GLN A 338 -18.99 -15.79 -16.32
N ALA A 339 -18.50 -16.38 -17.41
CA ALA A 339 -18.89 -17.72 -17.83
C ALA A 339 -18.49 -18.80 -16.81
N ILE A 340 -17.27 -18.71 -16.26
CA ILE A 340 -16.83 -19.58 -15.15
C ILE A 340 -17.69 -19.33 -13.91
N ALA A 341 -17.95 -18.06 -13.57
CA ALA A 341 -18.73 -17.68 -12.41
C ALA A 341 -20.15 -18.23 -12.44
N THR A 342 -20.82 -18.22 -13.60
CA THR A 342 -22.14 -18.82 -13.77
C THR A 342 -22.15 -20.30 -13.43
N GLN A 343 -21.13 -21.06 -13.84
CA GLN A 343 -21.02 -22.49 -13.51
C GLN A 343 -20.77 -22.70 -12.01
N LEU A 344 -19.91 -21.89 -11.41
CA LEU A 344 -19.66 -21.93 -9.97
C LEU A 344 -20.92 -21.63 -9.15
N GLN A 345 -21.68 -20.59 -9.53
CA GLN A 345 -22.94 -20.19 -8.88
C GLN A 345 -24.03 -21.26 -8.96
N GLN A 346 -24.01 -22.13 -9.98
CA GLN A 346 -24.96 -23.25 -10.11
C GLN A 346 -24.61 -24.42 -9.19
N LEU A 347 -23.34 -24.58 -8.82
CA LEU A 347 -22.83 -25.76 -8.12
C LEU A 347 -22.49 -25.53 -6.65
N GLY A 348 -22.31 -24.25 -6.27
CA GLY A 348 -21.84 -23.83 -4.96
C GLY A 348 -22.44 -22.51 -4.51
N SER A 349 -21.95 -22.02 -3.37
CA SER A 349 -22.44 -20.83 -2.67
C SER A 349 -21.32 -19.78 -2.52
N PRO A 350 -21.67 -18.48 -2.41
CA PRO A 350 -20.69 -17.45 -2.07
C PRO A 350 -19.89 -17.78 -0.80
N GLY A 351 -18.61 -17.41 -0.78
CA GLY A 351 -17.68 -17.68 0.33
C GLY A 351 -17.03 -19.07 0.34
N GLU A 352 -17.44 -19.98 -0.54
CA GLU A 352 -16.73 -21.26 -0.72
C GLU A 352 -15.34 -21.04 -1.31
N ARG A 353 -14.39 -21.93 -0.95
CA ARG A 353 -13.00 -21.83 -1.39
C ARG A 353 -12.77 -22.68 -2.64
N VAL A 354 -12.17 -22.04 -3.63
CA VAL A 354 -11.95 -22.63 -4.95
C VAL A 354 -10.45 -22.76 -5.22
N LEU A 355 -9.95 -24.00 -5.24
CA LEU A 355 -8.56 -24.30 -5.53
C LEU A 355 -8.26 -24.08 -7.02
N LEU A 356 -7.28 -23.22 -7.32
CA LEU A 356 -6.88 -22.92 -8.69
C LEU A 356 -5.61 -23.70 -9.05
N LEU A 357 -5.74 -24.71 -9.91
CA LEU A 357 -4.64 -25.56 -10.37
C LEU A 357 -4.43 -25.37 -11.87
N TYR A 358 -3.61 -24.39 -12.22
CA TYR A 358 -3.35 -24.05 -13.63
C TYR A 358 -1.87 -24.17 -13.98
N PRO A 359 -1.53 -24.59 -15.21
CA PRO A 359 -0.20 -24.29 -15.74
C PRO A 359 -0.04 -22.76 -15.87
N PRO A 360 1.21 -22.24 -15.91
CA PRO A 360 1.44 -20.83 -16.21
C PRO A 360 0.78 -20.45 -17.55
N GLY A 361 -0.10 -19.44 -17.53
CA GLY A 361 -0.90 -19.08 -18.69
C GLY A 361 -2.03 -18.09 -18.36
N LEU A 362 -2.81 -17.76 -19.39
CA LEU A 362 -3.95 -16.83 -19.30
C LEU A 362 -5.15 -17.45 -18.56
N ASP A 363 -5.32 -18.77 -18.62
CA ASP A 363 -6.42 -19.51 -17.99
C ASP A 363 -6.48 -19.30 -16.47
N PHE A 364 -5.32 -19.19 -15.80
CA PHE A 364 -5.26 -18.87 -14.37
C PHE A 364 -5.94 -17.54 -14.06
N ILE A 365 -5.70 -16.51 -14.89
CA ILE A 365 -6.24 -15.16 -14.68
C ILE A 365 -7.76 -15.21 -14.82
N ILE A 366 -8.25 -15.90 -15.85
CA ILE A 366 -9.68 -16.06 -16.11
C ILE A 366 -10.35 -16.80 -14.95
N GLY A 367 -9.75 -17.90 -14.48
CA GLY A 367 -10.23 -18.69 -13.34
C GLY A 367 -10.26 -17.90 -12.04
N PHE A 368 -9.19 -17.14 -11.74
CA PHE A 368 -9.12 -16.26 -10.57
C PHE A 368 -10.25 -15.23 -10.56
N PHE A 369 -10.43 -14.49 -11.66
CA PHE A 369 -11.54 -13.53 -11.76
C PHE A 369 -12.91 -14.21 -11.84
N GLY A 370 -12.98 -15.47 -12.29
CA GLY A 370 -14.18 -16.29 -12.25
C GLY A 370 -14.64 -16.62 -10.83
N CYS A 371 -13.70 -16.90 -9.91
CA CYS A 371 -14.00 -17.04 -8.48
C CYS A 371 -14.57 -15.74 -7.90
N LEU A 372 -13.91 -14.61 -8.16
CA LEU A 372 -14.35 -13.31 -7.66
C LEU A 372 -15.74 -12.94 -8.21
N ALA A 373 -15.98 -13.17 -9.50
CA ALA A 373 -17.27 -12.94 -10.16
C ALA A 373 -18.37 -13.92 -9.69
N ALA A 374 -18.02 -15.03 -9.03
CA ALA A 374 -18.96 -15.92 -8.36
C ALA A 374 -19.22 -15.53 -6.89
N GLY A 375 -18.45 -14.58 -6.33
CA GLY A 375 -18.46 -14.28 -4.89
C GLY A 375 -17.79 -15.36 -4.05
N MET A 376 -16.87 -16.13 -4.64
CA MET A 376 -16.13 -17.22 -3.99
C MET A 376 -14.67 -16.84 -3.75
N ILE A 377 -14.03 -17.49 -2.78
CA ILE A 377 -12.67 -17.17 -2.34
C ILE A 377 -11.68 -17.98 -3.18
N ALA A 378 -10.79 -17.30 -3.92
CA ALA A 378 -9.77 -17.96 -4.71
C ALA A 378 -8.68 -18.56 -3.81
N VAL A 379 -8.22 -19.77 -4.13
CA VAL A 379 -7.06 -20.41 -3.47
C VAL A 379 -6.02 -20.76 -4.53
N PRO A 380 -5.09 -19.86 -4.86
CA PRO A 380 -4.03 -20.11 -5.83
C PRO A 380 -3.13 -21.28 -5.41
N GLY A 381 -3.13 -22.35 -6.20
CA GLY A 381 -2.24 -23.50 -6.03
C GLY A 381 -1.29 -23.67 -7.22
N TYR A 382 -0.47 -24.73 -7.16
CA TYR A 382 0.32 -25.16 -8.31
C TYR A 382 -0.07 -26.59 -8.69
N PRO A 383 -0.17 -26.91 -9.99
CA PRO A 383 -0.45 -28.28 -10.40
C PRO A 383 0.73 -29.18 -10.00
N PRO A 384 0.47 -30.36 -9.40
CA PRO A 384 1.53 -31.25 -8.98
C PRO A 384 2.28 -31.80 -10.19
N ARG A 385 3.62 -31.80 -10.11
CA ARG A 385 4.46 -32.44 -11.14
C ARG A 385 4.41 -33.97 -10.99
N PRO A 386 4.66 -34.73 -12.09
CA PRO A 386 4.82 -36.16 -11.99
C PRO A 386 5.87 -36.52 -10.93
N ASN A 387 5.52 -37.38 -9.97
CA ASN A 387 6.34 -37.82 -8.83
C ASN A 387 6.64 -36.76 -7.75
N GLN A 388 5.95 -35.62 -7.74
CA GLN A 388 6.02 -34.66 -6.64
C GLN A 388 5.05 -35.08 -5.51
N SER A 389 5.50 -34.97 -4.26
CA SER A 389 4.62 -35.19 -3.10
C SER A 389 3.40 -34.26 -3.13
N LEU A 390 2.22 -34.84 -2.90
CA LEU A 390 0.95 -34.13 -2.83
C LEU A 390 0.68 -33.49 -1.45
N ASN A 391 1.51 -33.79 -0.44
CA ASN A 391 1.27 -33.45 0.96
C ASN A 391 0.97 -31.96 1.17
N ARG A 392 1.67 -31.08 0.44
CA ARG A 392 1.43 -29.63 0.55
C ARG A 392 0.05 -29.22 0.04
N LEU A 393 -0.38 -29.75 -1.11
CA LEU A 393 -1.70 -29.45 -1.65
C LEU A 393 -2.79 -30.07 -0.80
N GLU A 394 -2.57 -31.27 -0.26
CA GLU A 394 -3.45 -31.89 0.72
C GLU A 394 -3.64 -31.00 1.96
N SER A 395 -2.55 -30.49 2.54
CA SER A 395 -2.63 -29.56 3.67
C SER A 395 -3.41 -28.30 3.30
N ILE A 396 -3.23 -27.76 2.10
CA ILE A 396 -3.98 -26.59 1.60
C ILE A 396 -5.47 -26.92 1.43
N ILE A 397 -5.82 -28.07 0.87
CA ILE A 397 -7.21 -28.49 0.67
C ILE A 397 -7.92 -28.61 2.02
N LYS A 398 -7.25 -29.22 3.01
CA LYS A 398 -7.76 -29.36 4.38
C LYS A 398 -7.89 -28.02 5.09
N ASP A 399 -6.84 -27.22 5.11
CA ASP A 399 -6.81 -25.93 5.81
C ASP A 399 -7.84 -24.96 5.21
N ALA A 400 -7.88 -24.82 3.88
CA ALA A 400 -8.86 -23.97 3.20
C ALA A 400 -10.27 -24.55 3.22
N GLU A 401 -10.44 -25.82 3.58
CA GLU A 401 -11.69 -26.56 3.39
C GLU A 401 -12.25 -26.32 1.97
N ALA A 402 -11.39 -26.55 0.97
CA ALA A 402 -11.72 -26.26 -0.43
C ALA A 402 -12.81 -27.23 -0.94
N THR A 403 -13.79 -26.70 -1.67
CA THR A 403 -14.90 -27.52 -2.21
C THR A 403 -14.85 -27.68 -3.72
N PHE A 404 -14.17 -26.77 -4.42
CA PHE A 404 -13.99 -26.80 -5.87
C PHE A 404 -12.51 -26.82 -6.26
N ALA A 405 -12.23 -27.38 -7.44
CA ALA A 405 -10.97 -27.25 -8.13
C ALA A 405 -11.18 -26.80 -9.57
N LEU A 406 -10.55 -25.69 -9.96
CA LEU A 406 -10.53 -25.22 -11.35
C LEU A 406 -9.20 -25.55 -12.01
N THR A 407 -9.27 -25.98 -13.26
CA THR A 407 -8.10 -26.35 -14.06
C THR A 407 -8.43 -26.28 -15.55
N THR A 408 -7.43 -26.52 -16.41
CA THR A 408 -7.59 -26.72 -17.86
C THR A 408 -7.93 -28.17 -18.21
N THR A 409 -8.44 -28.41 -19.43
CA THR A 409 -8.81 -29.75 -19.94
C THR A 409 -7.67 -30.76 -19.79
N ALA A 410 -6.45 -30.37 -20.16
CA ALA A 410 -5.29 -31.27 -20.15
C ALA A 410 -4.95 -31.81 -18.75
N LEU A 411 -5.14 -30.98 -17.71
CA LEU A 411 -4.93 -31.36 -16.33
C LEU A 411 -6.19 -32.02 -15.72
N TRP A 412 -7.38 -31.57 -16.11
CA TRP A 412 -8.64 -32.18 -15.69
C TRP A 412 -8.74 -33.65 -16.09
N GLN A 413 -8.23 -34.01 -17.27
CA GLN A 413 -8.13 -35.40 -17.73
C GLN A 413 -7.17 -36.25 -16.89
N GLN A 414 -6.23 -35.62 -16.18
CA GLN A 414 -5.26 -36.29 -15.32
C GLN A 414 -5.71 -36.38 -13.86
N LYS A 415 -6.83 -35.74 -13.47
CA LYS A 415 -7.27 -35.65 -12.07
C LYS A 415 -7.44 -36.99 -11.37
N ALA A 416 -7.85 -38.04 -12.10
CA ALA A 416 -8.02 -39.39 -11.55
C ALA A 416 -6.73 -39.86 -10.86
N ARG A 417 -5.55 -39.55 -11.42
CA ARG A 417 -4.26 -39.88 -10.80
C ARG A 417 -4.07 -39.24 -9.42
N TRP A 418 -4.63 -38.06 -9.19
CA TRP A 418 -4.53 -37.37 -7.91
C TRP A 418 -5.61 -37.84 -6.94
N GLN A 419 -6.82 -38.11 -7.45
CA GLN A 419 -7.93 -38.65 -6.66
C GLN A 419 -7.63 -40.06 -6.12
N ASP A 420 -6.99 -40.90 -6.94
CA ASP A 420 -6.61 -42.26 -6.56
C ASP A 420 -5.47 -42.27 -5.51
N GLN A 421 -4.61 -41.25 -5.53
CA GLN A 421 -3.47 -41.12 -4.60
C GLN A 421 -3.83 -40.41 -3.30
N ASN A 422 -4.93 -39.64 -3.28
CA ASN A 422 -5.27 -38.77 -2.17
C ASN A 422 -6.79 -38.58 -2.02
N PRO A 423 -7.41 -39.09 -0.93
CA PRO A 423 -8.85 -38.97 -0.69
C PRO A 423 -9.38 -37.54 -0.67
N ASP A 424 -8.59 -36.55 -0.26
CA ASP A 424 -9.02 -35.16 -0.19
C ASP A 424 -9.24 -34.57 -1.60
N PHE A 425 -8.46 -35.01 -2.60
CA PHE A 425 -8.66 -34.62 -3.99
C PHE A 425 -9.95 -35.23 -4.58
N ALA A 426 -10.39 -36.37 -4.07
CA ALA A 426 -11.61 -37.04 -4.51
C ALA A 426 -12.89 -36.29 -4.07
N GLN A 427 -12.81 -35.50 -3.00
CA GLN A 427 -13.95 -34.73 -2.49
C GLN A 427 -14.20 -33.42 -3.25
N LEU A 428 -13.20 -32.93 -4.00
CA LEU A 428 -13.31 -31.68 -4.76
C LEU A 428 -14.25 -31.83 -5.96
N LYS A 429 -15.10 -30.82 -6.18
CA LYS A 429 -15.85 -30.66 -7.43
C LYS A 429 -14.95 -30.04 -8.50
N TRP A 430 -14.50 -30.87 -9.44
CA TRP A 430 -13.57 -30.46 -10.50
C TRP A 430 -14.27 -29.83 -11.70
N LEU A 431 -13.86 -28.62 -12.08
CA LEU A 431 -14.33 -27.95 -13.29
C LEU A 431 -13.20 -27.78 -14.31
N ASP A 432 -13.47 -28.25 -15.53
CA ASP A 432 -12.66 -27.96 -16.70
C ASP A 432 -13.07 -26.61 -17.29
N THR A 433 -12.30 -25.58 -16.95
CA THR A 433 -12.59 -24.21 -17.36
C THR A 433 -12.33 -23.96 -18.84
N SER A 434 -11.48 -24.75 -19.50
CA SER A 434 -11.22 -24.63 -20.93
C SER A 434 -12.37 -25.16 -21.79
N SER A 435 -13.24 -26.01 -21.22
CA SER A 435 -14.44 -26.52 -21.88
C SER A 435 -15.64 -25.58 -21.81
N ILE A 436 -15.57 -24.53 -20.99
CA ILE A 436 -16.67 -23.60 -20.78
C ILE A 436 -16.72 -22.61 -21.94
N SER A 437 -17.88 -22.54 -22.60
CA SER A 437 -18.11 -21.58 -23.70
C SER A 437 -17.97 -20.14 -23.21
N SER A 438 -17.21 -19.34 -23.96
CA SER A 438 -16.98 -17.91 -23.70
C SER A 438 -18.15 -17.01 -24.11
N VAL A 439 -19.27 -17.58 -24.56
CA VAL A 439 -20.45 -16.81 -24.96
C VAL A 439 -21.05 -16.08 -23.74
N PRO A 440 -21.39 -14.78 -23.86
CA PRO A 440 -21.99 -14.02 -22.76
C PRO A 440 -23.20 -14.73 -22.15
N ARG A 441 -23.11 -14.99 -20.85
CA ARG A 441 -24.11 -15.72 -20.07
C ARG A 441 -25.13 -14.75 -19.49
N LYS A 442 -26.37 -14.78 -20.00
CA LYS A 442 -27.48 -13.97 -19.46
C LYS A 442 -27.90 -14.40 -18.05
N ASP A 443 -27.50 -15.60 -17.64
CA ASP A 443 -27.79 -16.24 -16.37
C ASP A 443 -26.78 -15.89 -15.26
N TRP A 444 -25.66 -15.21 -15.56
CA TRP A 444 -24.74 -14.73 -14.51
C TRP A 444 -25.42 -13.73 -13.59
N GLN A 445 -25.26 -13.92 -12.27
CA GLN A 445 -25.74 -13.00 -11.26
C GLN A 445 -24.57 -12.23 -10.63
N PRO A 446 -24.58 -10.89 -10.61
CA PRO A 446 -23.58 -10.12 -9.89
C PRO A 446 -23.51 -10.53 -8.42
N PRO A 447 -22.34 -10.89 -7.88
CA PRO A 447 -22.23 -11.32 -6.49
C PRO A 447 -22.35 -10.11 -5.55
N LYS A 448 -22.85 -10.34 -4.33
CA LYS A 448 -22.89 -9.31 -3.28
C LYS A 448 -21.55 -9.29 -2.54
N ILE A 449 -20.58 -8.57 -3.09
CA ILE A 449 -19.23 -8.40 -2.53
C ILE A 449 -18.94 -6.93 -2.21
N ASN A 450 -18.08 -6.68 -1.23
CA ASN A 450 -17.61 -5.36 -0.83
C ASN A 450 -16.08 -5.38 -0.57
N GLN A 451 -15.56 -4.28 -0.05
CA GLN A 451 -14.14 -4.10 0.29
C GLN A 451 -13.61 -5.12 1.30
N ASP A 452 -14.40 -5.43 2.33
CA ASP A 452 -14.04 -6.35 3.41
C ASP A 452 -14.13 -7.82 3.01
N THR A 453 -14.80 -8.12 1.89
CA THR A 453 -14.99 -9.49 1.41
C THR A 453 -13.64 -10.10 1.03
N LEU A 454 -13.40 -11.33 1.48
CA LEU A 454 -12.20 -12.10 1.13
C LEU A 454 -12.17 -12.39 -0.37
N ALA A 455 -11.08 -11.97 -1.01
CA ALA A 455 -10.83 -12.24 -2.42
C ALA A 455 -10.02 -13.53 -2.61
N LEU A 456 -9.01 -13.76 -1.75
CA LEU A 456 -8.21 -14.98 -1.79
C LEU A 456 -7.67 -15.43 -0.44
N LEU A 457 -7.30 -16.71 -0.37
CA LEU A 457 -6.37 -17.23 0.60
C LEU A 457 -4.97 -17.34 -0.02
N GLN A 458 -4.07 -16.44 0.36
CA GLN A 458 -2.68 -16.49 -0.09
C GLN A 458 -1.88 -17.41 0.83
N TYR A 459 -1.62 -18.63 0.36
CA TYR A 459 -0.82 -19.57 1.14
C TYR A 459 0.64 -19.16 1.20
N THR A 460 1.16 -19.04 2.42
CA THR A 460 2.58 -18.74 2.61
C THR A 460 3.43 -19.94 2.23
N SER A 461 4.64 -19.68 1.74
CA SER A 461 5.58 -20.74 1.35
C SER A 461 6.05 -21.61 2.53
N GLY A 462 5.76 -21.22 3.78
CA GLY A 462 5.98 -22.01 4.99
C GLY A 462 7.46 -22.35 5.20
N SER A 463 8.24 -21.45 5.81
CA SER A 463 9.58 -21.79 6.31
C SER A 463 9.54 -22.57 7.63
N THR A 464 8.36 -22.66 8.28
CA THR A 464 8.19 -23.13 9.67
C THR A 464 7.30 -24.37 9.85
N GLY A 465 6.93 -25.09 8.78
CA GLY A 465 6.09 -26.28 8.86
C GLY A 465 4.88 -26.24 7.92
N ASN A 466 3.66 -26.16 8.48
CA ASN A 466 2.40 -26.25 7.72
C ASN A 466 2.07 -24.96 6.94
N PRO A 467 1.52 -25.05 5.71
CA PRO A 467 1.03 -23.89 4.98
C PRO A 467 -0.07 -23.18 5.77
N LYS A 468 -0.01 -21.84 5.84
CA LYS A 468 -1.07 -21.01 6.42
C LYS A 468 -1.72 -20.18 5.33
N GLY A 469 -3.05 -20.23 5.21
CA GLY A 469 -3.80 -19.39 4.28
C GLY A 469 -3.99 -17.98 4.83
N VAL A 470 -3.28 -16.98 4.29
CA VAL A 470 -3.49 -15.57 4.67
C VAL A 470 -4.80 -15.08 4.07
N MET A 471 -5.67 -14.50 4.90
CA MET A 471 -6.99 -14.00 4.54
C MET A 471 -6.90 -12.59 3.92
N VAL A 472 -6.90 -12.50 2.60
CA VAL A 472 -6.70 -11.24 1.88
C VAL A 472 -8.03 -10.73 1.30
N SER A 473 -8.46 -9.54 1.72
CA SER A 473 -9.69 -8.89 1.25
C SER A 473 -9.53 -8.19 -0.10
N HIS A 474 -10.64 -7.78 -0.71
CA HIS A 474 -10.61 -6.89 -1.87
C HIS A 474 -9.91 -5.55 -1.56
N GLU A 475 -10.15 -4.97 -0.39
CA GLU A 475 -9.49 -3.73 0.04
C GLU A 475 -7.98 -3.90 0.14
N ASN A 476 -7.52 -4.95 0.82
CA ASN A 476 -6.10 -5.25 0.99
C ASN A 476 -5.37 -5.26 -0.37
N LEU A 477 -5.95 -5.95 -1.36
CA LEU A 477 -5.41 -6.01 -2.73
C LEU A 477 -5.41 -4.64 -3.43
N LEU A 478 -6.52 -3.91 -3.35
CA LEU A 478 -6.65 -2.61 -4.01
C LEU A 478 -5.68 -1.58 -3.40
N VAL A 479 -5.57 -1.52 -2.08
CA VAL A 479 -4.67 -0.62 -1.37
C VAL A 479 -3.21 -0.98 -1.68
N ASN A 480 -2.82 -2.26 -1.61
CA ASN A 480 -1.45 -2.64 -1.93
C ASN A 480 -1.10 -2.35 -3.40
N CYS A 481 -2.03 -2.60 -4.34
CA CYS A 481 -1.85 -2.22 -5.75
C CYS A 481 -1.73 -0.70 -5.96
N ARG A 482 -2.45 0.12 -5.19
CA ARG A 482 -2.31 1.59 -5.23
C ARG A 482 -0.94 2.03 -4.72
N ASP A 483 -0.48 1.47 -3.62
CA ASP A 483 0.84 1.76 -3.05
C ASP A 483 1.98 1.36 -4.01
N LEU A 484 1.85 0.24 -4.71
CA LEU A 484 2.75 -0.13 -5.83
C LEU A 484 2.68 0.87 -6.98
N ALA A 485 1.48 1.30 -7.36
CA ALA A 485 1.27 2.22 -8.48
C ALA A 485 1.86 3.61 -8.19
N VAL A 486 1.65 4.15 -7.00
CA VAL A 486 2.17 5.46 -6.58
C VAL A 486 3.69 5.40 -6.45
N GLY A 487 4.23 4.46 -5.67
CA GLY A 487 5.68 4.41 -5.38
C GLY A 487 6.55 4.15 -6.59
N TRP A 488 5.99 3.51 -7.62
CA TRP A 488 6.69 3.21 -8.86
C TRP A 488 6.11 3.93 -10.09
N ASN A 489 5.33 4.99 -9.87
CA ASN A 489 4.75 5.85 -10.90
C ASN A 489 4.18 5.05 -12.10
N HIS A 490 3.37 4.03 -11.79
CA HIS A 490 2.69 3.25 -12.81
C HIS A 490 1.66 4.13 -13.49
N ALA A 491 1.73 4.18 -14.82
CA ALA A 491 0.80 4.91 -15.65
C ALA A 491 0.11 4.00 -16.66
N ARG A 492 -0.91 4.52 -17.34
CA ARG A 492 -1.66 3.80 -18.37
C ARG A 492 -0.78 3.31 -19.51
N ASP A 493 0.28 4.02 -19.84
CA ASP A 493 1.25 3.67 -20.88
C ASP A 493 2.37 2.75 -20.38
N SER A 494 2.39 2.41 -19.09
CA SER A 494 3.31 1.41 -18.55
C SER A 494 3.14 0.06 -19.24
N LYS A 495 4.23 -0.69 -19.30
CA LYS A 495 4.29 -2.05 -19.82
C LYS A 495 5.02 -2.90 -18.81
N ILE A 496 4.28 -3.80 -18.17
CA ILE A 496 4.82 -4.71 -17.16
C ILE A 496 5.28 -6.00 -17.85
N VAL A 497 6.42 -6.53 -17.44
CA VAL A 497 6.85 -7.88 -17.80
C VAL A 497 6.95 -8.70 -16.52
N SER A 498 6.33 -9.88 -16.50
CA SER A 498 6.41 -10.79 -15.37
C SER A 498 6.55 -12.24 -15.83
N TRP A 499 7.48 -12.96 -15.21
CA TRP A 499 7.59 -14.42 -15.32
C TRP A 499 7.30 -15.10 -13.98
N LEU A 500 6.93 -14.32 -12.97
CA LEU A 500 6.80 -14.76 -11.59
C LEU A 500 5.59 -15.70 -11.46
N PRO A 501 5.66 -16.72 -10.58
CA PRO A 501 4.57 -17.66 -10.41
C PRO A 501 3.30 -16.99 -9.88
N THR A 502 2.15 -17.27 -10.49
CA THR A 502 0.87 -16.65 -10.13
C THR A 502 0.28 -17.09 -8.78
N PHE A 503 0.81 -18.17 -8.19
CA PHE A 503 0.47 -18.61 -6.84
C PHE A 503 1.35 -17.95 -5.76
N HIS A 504 2.33 -17.13 -6.15
CA HIS A 504 3.15 -16.34 -5.24
C HIS A 504 2.62 -14.91 -5.20
N ASP A 505 2.62 -14.27 -4.03
CA ASP A 505 2.12 -12.91 -3.81
C ASP A 505 2.65 -11.90 -4.84
N LEU A 506 3.98 -11.87 -5.08
CA LEU A 506 4.61 -10.97 -6.03
C LEU A 506 4.19 -11.24 -7.48
N GLY A 507 3.97 -12.51 -7.84
CA GLY A 507 3.48 -12.84 -9.18
C GLY A 507 2.02 -12.45 -9.37
N LEU A 508 1.18 -12.65 -8.35
CA LEU A 508 -0.24 -12.35 -8.38
C LEU A 508 -0.51 -10.85 -8.26
N VAL A 509 -0.14 -10.23 -7.14
CA VAL A 509 -0.50 -8.84 -6.81
C VAL A 509 0.20 -7.87 -7.76
N TYR A 510 1.51 -8.03 -7.98
CA TYR A 510 2.23 -7.15 -8.91
C TYR A 510 2.08 -7.59 -10.39
N GLY A 511 2.28 -8.87 -10.69
CA GLY A 511 2.26 -9.35 -12.08
C GLY A 511 0.88 -9.40 -12.73
N ILE A 512 -0.20 -9.59 -11.96
CA ILE A 512 -1.57 -9.72 -12.48
C ILE A 512 -2.46 -8.57 -12.01
N LEU A 513 -2.57 -8.29 -10.72
CA LEU A 513 -3.59 -7.35 -10.23
C LEU A 513 -3.25 -5.87 -10.47
N THR A 514 -1.99 -5.49 -10.28
CA THR A 514 -1.51 -4.12 -10.53
C THR A 514 -1.76 -3.65 -11.97
N PRO A 515 -1.44 -4.40 -13.05
CA PRO A 515 -1.73 -3.95 -14.41
C PRO A 515 -3.23 -3.79 -14.70
N LEU A 516 -4.12 -4.57 -14.06
CA LEU A 516 -5.56 -4.35 -14.17
C LEU A 516 -5.98 -3.05 -13.47
N LEU A 517 -5.49 -2.82 -12.24
CA LEU A 517 -5.79 -1.63 -11.46
C LEU A 517 -5.34 -0.37 -12.18
N VAL A 518 -4.07 -0.32 -12.60
CA VAL A 518 -3.50 0.79 -13.37
C VAL A 518 -4.16 0.87 -14.75
N GLY A 519 -4.56 -0.27 -15.29
CA GLY A 519 -5.06 -0.46 -16.65
C GLY A 519 -3.98 -0.25 -17.71
N CYS A 520 -2.83 -0.88 -17.48
CA CYS A 520 -1.69 -0.95 -18.37
C CYS A 520 -1.52 -2.38 -18.90
N SER A 521 -0.62 -2.59 -19.87
CA SER A 521 -0.44 -3.92 -20.48
C SER A 521 0.61 -4.74 -19.75
N CYS A 522 0.36 -6.04 -19.60
CA CYS A 522 1.29 -6.99 -18.98
C CYS A 522 1.68 -8.13 -19.94
N TYR A 523 2.98 -8.37 -20.06
CA TYR A 523 3.56 -9.46 -20.85
C TYR A 523 4.06 -10.55 -19.91
N LEU A 524 3.52 -11.75 -20.08
CA LEU A 524 3.74 -12.88 -19.21
C LEU A 524 4.55 -13.98 -19.90
N MET A 525 5.38 -14.69 -19.14
CA MET A 525 5.96 -15.97 -19.56
C MET A 525 5.96 -16.94 -18.38
N SER A 526 6.27 -18.21 -18.62
CA SER A 526 6.37 -19.16 -17.52
C SER A 526 7.67 -18.99 -16.69
N PRO A 527 7.65 -19.25 -15.37
CA PRO A 527 8.87 -19.27 -14.56
C PRO A 527 9.90 -20.29 -15.08
N LEU A 528 9.43 -21.41 -15.63
CA LEU A 528 10.31 -22.44 -16.20
C LEU A 528 11.03 -21.93 -17.45
N SER A 529 10.33 -21.20 -18.32
CA SER A 529 10.89 -20.54 -19.51
C SER A 529 12.01 -19.58 -19.11
N PHE A 530 11.80 -18.79 -18.07
CA PHE A 530 12.83 -17.92 -17.50
C PHE A 530 14.03 -18.73 -16.97
N LEU A 531 13.81 -19.74 -16.14
CA LEU A 531 14.90 -20.54 -15.56
C LEU A 531 15.76 -21.24 -16.63
N LEU A 532 15.14 -21.72 -17.71
CA LEU A 532 15.85 -22.36 -18.82
C LEU A 532 16.60 -21.35 -19.70
N LYS A 533 15.98 -20.19 -19.98
CA LYS A 533 16.50 -19.17 -20.90
C LYS A 533 16.32 -17.76 -20.30
N PRO A 534 17.10 -17.38 -19.27
CA PRO A 534 16.89 -16.14 -18.51
C PRO A 534 17.03 -14.87 -19.35
N LEU A 535 17.81 -14.89 -20.43
CA LEU A 535 17.94 -13.76 -21.35
C LEU A 535 16.65 -13.46 -22.14
N ASN A 536 15.70 -14.40 -22.22
CA ASN A 536 14.41 -14.12 -22.84
C ASN A 536 13.64 -13.03 -22.09
N TRP A 537 13.79 -12.95 -20.77
CA TRP A 537 13.21 -11.86 -19.98
C TRP A 537 13.71 -10.49 -20.46
N LEU A 538 15.02 -10.34 -20.63
CA LEU A 538 15.64 -9.11 -21.14
C LEU A 538 15.23 -8.83 -22.59
N LYS A 539 15.14 -9.87 -23.43
CA LYS A 539 14.65 -9.74 -24.81
C LYS A 539 13.21 -9.27 -24.88
N ILE A 540 12.36 -9.67 -23.94
CA ILE A 540 10.95 -9.21 -23.88
C ILE A 540 10.88 -7.77 -23.42
N ILE A 541 11.63 -7.41 -22.37
CA ILE A 541 11.76 -6.02 -21.95
C ILE A 541 12.19 -5.15 -23.13
N SER A 542 13.18 -5.59 -23.89
CA SER A 542 13.64 -4.87 -25.07
C SER A 542 12.61 -4.84 -26.21
N ARG A 543 12.08 -6.00 -26.62
CA ARG A 543 11.13 -6.11 -27.74
C ARG A 543 9.88 -5.25 -27.54
N TYR A 544 9.34 -5.26 -26.33
CA TYR A 544 8.10 -4.53 -26.02
C TYR A 544 8.37 -3.14 -25.45
N GLN A 545 9.64 -2.77 -25.27
CA GLN A 545 10.07 -1.52 -24.62
C GLN A 545 9.38 -1.39 -23.25
N ALA A 546 9.46 -2.48 -22.47
CA ALA A 546 8.81 -2.57 -21.18
C ALA A 546 9.40 -1.58 -20.19
N THR A 547 8.56 -1.03 -19.33
CA THR A 547 8.94 0.00 -18.38
C THR A 547 9.13 -0.54 -16.97
N HIS A 548 8.44 -1.62 -16.62
CA HIS A 548 8.40 -2.13 -15.25
C HIS A 548 8.56 -3.64 -15.25
N SER A 549 9.38 -4.18 -14.35
CA SER A 549 9.49 -5.61 -14.13
C SER A 549 10.02 -5.89 -12.73
N ALA A 550 9.60 -7.03 -12.18
CA ALA A 550 9.97 -7.46 -10.84
C ALA A 550 10.62 -8.83 -10.89
N ALA A 551 11.63 -9.02 -10.04
CA ALA A 551 12.27 -10.30 -9.89
C ALA A 551 12.93 -10.42 -8.51
N PRO A 552 13.09 -11.64 -7.99
CA PRO A 552 13.92 -11.89 -6.82
C PRO A 552 15.42 -11.81 -7.18
N ASN A 553 16.26 -11.45 -6.20
CA ASN A 553 17.72 -11.27 -6.37
C ASN A 553 18.42 -12.28 -7.30
N PHE A 554 18.23 -13.59 -7.07
CA PHE A 554 18.81 -14.69 -7.86
C PHE A 554 18.58 -14.58 -9.37
N ALA A 555 17.47 -13.96 -9.79
CA ALA A 555 17.12 -13.85 -11.19
C ALA A 555 18.09 -12.93 -11.93
N TYR A 556 18.48 -11.83 -11.29
CA TYR A 556 19.48 -10.90 -11.81
C TYR A 556 20.86 -11.60 -11.92
N ASP A 557 21.27 -12.34 -10.88
CA ASP A 557 22.51 -13.14 -10.91
C ASP A 557 22.49 -14.20 -12.02
N LEU A 558 21.33 -14.85 -12.22
CA LEU A 558 21.16 -15.86 -13.26
C LEU A 558 21.29 -15.26 -14.67
N CYS A 559 20.75 -14.05 -14.89
CA CYS A 559 20.93 -13.31 -16.14
C CYS A 559 22.41 -13.02 -16.39
N VAL A 560 23.13 -12.48 -15.41
CA VAL A 560 24.58 -12.17 -15.52
C VAL A 560 25.37 -13.43 -15.84
N ARG A 561 25.16 -14.51 -15.08
CA ARG A 561 25.90 -15.78 -15.23
C ARG A 561 25.66 -16.46 -16.58
N LYS A 562 24.46 -16.34 -17.14
CA LYS A 562 24.10 -16.98 -18.43
C LYS A 562 24.34 -16.07 -19.63
N PHE A 563 24.74 -14.83 -19.41
CA PHE A 563 24.97 -13.87 -20.48
C PHE A 563 26.30 -14.13 -21.19
N LYS A 564 26.27 -14.07 -22.53
CA LYS A 564 27.46 -13.99 -23.37
C LYS A 564 27.38 -12.73 -24.25
N PRO A 565 28.47 -11.97 -24.45
CA PRO A 565 28.43 -10.70 -25.18
C PRO A 565 27.79 -10.77 -26.58
N GLU A 566 27.95 -11.89 -27.29
CA GLU A 566 27.38 -12.08 -28.63
C GLU A 566 25.84 -12.10 -28.61
N GLN A 567 25.25 -12.49 -27.48
CA GLN A 567 23.80 -12.53 -27.27
C GLN A 567 23.20 -11.16 -26.96
N GLY A 568 24.03 -10.15 -26.71
CA GLY A 568 23.60 -8.77 -26.47
C GLY A 568 23.29 -7.98 -27.74
N LYS A 569 23.57 -8.52 -28.94
CA LYS A 569 23.31 -7.80 -30.20
C LYS A 569 21.80 -7.51 -30.34
N GLY A 570 21.47 -6.22 -30.44
CA GLY A 570 20.08 -5.75 -30.56
C GLY A 570 19.30 -5.64 -29.25
N LEU A 571 19.94 -5.88 -28.10
CA LEU A 571 19.34 -5.67 -26.79
C LEU A 571 19.31 -4.17 -26.45
N ASP A 572 18.14 -3.66 -26.09
CA ASP A 572 17.90 -2.27 -25.65
C ASP A 572 17.03 -2.27 -24.39
N LEU A 573 17.60 -1.85 -23.26
CA LEU A 573 16.99 -1.80 -21.93
C LEU A 573 16.75 -0.37 -21.43
N LYS A 574 16.94 0.65 -22.28
CA LYS A 574 16.85 2.07 -21.86
C LYS A 574 15.48 2.50 -21.32
N ASN A 575 14.43 1.77 -21.71
CA ASN A 575 13.05 2.04 -21.31
C ASN A 575 12.67 1.40 -19.98
N TRP A 576 13.52 0.55 -19.41
CA TRP A 576 13.26 -0.05 -18.11
C TRP A 576 13.40 1.01 -17.01
N LYS A 577 12.26 1.47 -16.48
CA LYS A 577 12.12 2.55 -15.50
C LYS A 577 12.14 2.08 -14.05
N MET A 578 11.66 0.85 -13.80
CA MET A 578 11.62 0.25 -12.47
C MET A 578 11.94 -1.25 -12.53
N ALA A 579 13.02 -1.64 -11.86
CA ALA A 579 13.51 -2.99 -11.69
C ALA A 579 13.42 -3.40 -10.22
N LEU A 580 12.29 -3.97 -9.81
CA LEU A 580 12.11 -4.41 -8.42
C LEU A 580 13.03 -5.59 -8.13
N ASN A 581 13.79 -5.50 -7.04
CA ASN A 581 14.52 -6.62 -6.45
C ASN A 581 13.96 -6.89 -5.05
N GLY A 582 13.24 -7.99 -4.87
CA GLY A 582 12.54 -8.27 -3.61
C GLY A 582 12.22 -9.75 -3.40
N ALA A 583 11.36 -10.04 -2.42
CA ALA A 583 11.01 -11.39 -1.97
C ALA A 583 12.16 -12.22 -1.38
N GLN A 584 13.40 -11.74 -1.35
CA GLN A 584 14.52 -12.38 -0.64
C GLN A 584 15.56 -11.31 -0.28
N PRO A 585 16.60 -11.63 0.53
CA PRO A 585 17.65 -10.68 0.83
C PRO A 585 18.21 -10.06 -0.46
N VAL A 586 18.20 -8.73 -0.52
CA VAL A 586 18.69 -7.95 -1.67
C VAL A 586 20.19 -7.75 -1.49
N ARG A 587 20.99 -8.18 -2.47
CA ARG A 587 22.46 -8.12 -2.40
C ARG A 587 22.98 -6.93 -3.20
N ALA A 588 23.78 -6.07 -2.56
CA ALA A 588 24.44 -4.95 -3.23
C ALA A 588 25.33 -5.41 -4.39
N GLU A 589 26.00 -6.55 -4.23
CA GLU A 589 26.86 -7.14 -5.26
C GLU A 589 26.06 -7.55 -6.51
N THR A 590 24.86 -8.10 -6.35
CA THR A 590 23.97 -8.45 -7.47
C THR A 590 23.54 -7.21 -8.24
N ILE A 591 23.15 -6.15 -7.54
CA ILE A 591 22.80 -4.85 -8.14
C ILE A 591 23.98 -4.33 -8.97
N GLU A 592 25.20 -4.36 -8.41
CA GLU A 592 26.41 -3.87 -9.08
C GLU A 592 26.78 -4.72 -10.31
N LYS A 593 26.84 -6.05 -10.16
CA LYS A 593 27.17 -6.98 -11.25
C LYS A 593 26.18 -6.87 -12.41
N PHE A 594 24.87 -6.84 -12.12
CA PHE A 594 23.85 -6.71 -13.15
C PHE A 594 23.94 -5.36 -13.85
N SER A 595 24.06 -4.26 -13.08
CA SER A 595 24.19 -2.91 -13.64
C SER A 595 25.39 -2.80 -14.56
N LYS A 596 26.56 -3.28 -14.14
CA LYS A 596 27.79 -3.25 -14.94
C LYS A 596 27.67 -4.09 -16.21
N THR A 597 27.07 -5.27 -16.12
CA THR A 597 26.92 -6.19 -17.26
C THR A 597 26.00 -5.63 -18.33
N PHE A 598 24.90 -4.98 -17.91
CA PHE A 598 23.85 -4.53 -18.83
C PHE A 598 23.84 -3.03 -19.15
N ALA A 599 24.74 -2.23 -18.53
CA ALA A 599 24.93 -0.82 -18.85
C ALA A 599 25.19 -0.54 -20.34
N PRO A 600 26.01 -1.34 -21.08
CA PRO A 600 26.20 -1.14 -22.52
C PRO A 600 24.91 -1.27 -23.36
N TYR A 601 23.88 -1.91 -22.81
CA TYR A 601 22.57 -2.11 -23.44
C TYR A 601 21.51 -1.14 -22.91
N GLY A 602 21.91 -0.08 -22.19
CA GLY A 602 21.03 1.00 -21.74
C GLY A 602 20.41 0.82 -20.34
N PHE A 603 20.73 -0.25 -19.63
CA PHE A 603 20.25 -0.43 -18.25
C PHE A 603 20.92 0.58 -17.30
N LYS A 604 20.15 1.16 -16.37
CA LYS A 604 20.62 2.17 -15.42
C LYS A 604 20.53 1.64 -13.99
N LYS A 605 21.62 1.71 -13.22
CA LYS A 605 21.63 1.25 -11.81
C LYS A 605 20.54 1.92 -10.97
N GLN A 606 20.22 3.17 -11.25
CA GLN A 606 19.25 3.98 -10.51
C GLN A 606 17.82 3.46 -10.62
N VAL A 607 17.51 2.61 -11.60
CA VAL A 607 16.15 2.06 -11.76
C VAL A 607 15.90 0.83 -10.88
N PHE A 608 16.91 0.35 -10.16
CA PHE A 608 16.72 -0.70 -9.17
C PHE A 608 15.91 -0.19 -8.00
N CYS A 609 14.80 -0.88 -7.72
CA CYS A 609 13.96 -0.62 -6.57
C CYS A 609 13.99 -1.83 -5.62
N PRO A 610 14.97 -1.93 -4.70
CA PRO A 610 14.91 -2.90 -3.61
C PRO A 610 13.59 -2.79 -2.85
N GLY A 611 13.02 -3.92 -2.45
CA GLY A 611 11.75 -3.93 -1.72
C GLY A 611 11.59 -5.11 -0.76
N TYR A 612 10.85 -4.84 0.31
CA TYR A 612 10.48 -5.78 1.35
C TYR A 612 8.95 -5.99 1.38
N GLY A 613 8.57 -7.24 1.63
CA GLY A 613 7.19 -7.66 1.53
C GLY A 613 6.95 -9.12 1.92
N LEU A 614 5.72 -9.40 2.30
CA LEU A 614 5.22 -10.69 2.76
C LEU A 614 3.71 -10.79 2.52
N ALA A 615 3.21 -12.02 2.45
CA ALA A 615 1.80 -12.31 2.18
C ALA A 615 0.87 -11.73 3.26
N GLU A 616 1.30 -11.71 4.52
CA GLU A 616 0.57 -11.15 5.66
C GLU A 616 0.32 -9.65 5.54
N ALA A 617 1.14 -8.93 4.78
CA ALA A 617 0.92 -7.54 4.39
C ALA A 617 0.42 -7.42 2.94
N THR A 618 -0.25 -8.47 2.45
CA THR A 618 -0.68 -8.67 1.06
C THR A 618 0.46 -8.88 0.07
N LEU A 619 1.39 -7.92 0.00
CA LEU A 619 2.64 -8.03 -0.74
C LEU A 619 3.65 -6.99 -0.23
N LYS A 620 3.54 -5.71 -0.62
CA LYS A 620 4.55 -4.68 -0.32
C LYS A 620 4.36 -4.11 1.08
N VAL A 621 5.45 -4.03 1.84
CA VAL A 621 5.56 -3.22 3.07
C VAL A 621 6.39 -1.97 2.80
N ALA A 622 7.54 -2.14 2.14
CA ALA A 622 8.44 -1.04 1.82
C ALA A 622 9.11 -1.29 0.46
N ALA A 623 9.29 -0.25 -0.34
CA ALA A 623 10.15 -0.30 -1.52
C ALA A 623 10.84 1.04 -1.76
N VAL A 624 12.01 1.00 -2.40
CA VAL A 624 12.63 2.21 -2.96
C VAL A 624 11.74 2.76 -4.08
N ARG A 625 11.46 4.07 -4.04
CA ARG A 625 10.66 4.74 -5.08
C ARG A 625 11.37 4.71 -6.42
N GLN A 626 10.63 4.87 -7.52
CA GLN A 626 11.23 4.92 -8.85
C GLN A 626 12.21 6.09 -9.03
N GLN A 627 11.96 7.23 -8.41
CA GLN A 627 12.82 8.42 -8.50
C GLN A 627 14.07 8.36 -7.63
N ASP A 628 14.10 7.43 -6.67
CA ASP A 628 15.17 7.32 -5.69
C ASP A 628 16.17 6.25 -6.09
N ALA A 629 17.45 6.50 -5.86
CA ALA A 629 18.48 5.50 -6.07
C ALA A 629 18.55 4.53 -4.87
N PRO A 630 18.87 3.24 -5.09
CA PRO A 630 19.05 2.29 -4.00
C PRO A 630 20.23 2.73 -3.11
N ILE A 631 20.00 2.73 -1.80
CA ILE A 631 21.02 3.03 -0.79
C ILE A 631 21.58 1.74 -0.24
N SER A 632 22.88 1.71 0.05
CA SER A 632 23.52 0.62 0.78
C SER A 632 24.43 1.22 1.85
N ILE A 633 24.48 0.56 3.01
CA ILE A 633 25.34 0.94 4.12
C ILE A 633 26.21 -0.24 4.54
N GLU A 634 27.38 0.06 5.06
CA GLU A 634 28.33 -0.91 5.58
C GLU A 634 28.23 -0.93 7.10
N ILE A 635 27.99 -2.10 7.69
CA ILE A 635 27.77 -2.31 9.12
C ILE A 635 28.87 -3.21 9.65
N GLU A 636 29.39 -2.93 10.85
CA GLU A 636 30.36 -3.80 11.51
C GLU A 636 29.75 -5.16 11.85
N SER A 637 30.40 -6.25 11.43
CA SER A 637 29.87 -7.61 11.63
C SER A 637 29.70 -7.97 13.12
N ALA A 638 30.59 -7.47 13.98
CA ALA A 638 30.53 -7.71 15.42
C ALA A 638 29.31 -7.04 16.06
N ALA A 639 29.03 -5.77 15.73
CA ALA A 639 27.86 -5.06 16.21
C ALA A 639 26.56 -5.72 15.72
N LEU A 640 26.53 -6.13 14.44
CA LEU A 640 25.39 -6.82 13.85
C LEU A 640 25.08 -8.15 14.58
N SER A 641 26.10 -8.89 15.02
CA SER A 641 25.94 -10.12 15.83
C SER A 641 25.37 -9.88 17.24
N GLU A 642 25.39 -8.63 17.71
CA GLU A 642 24.85 -8.19 19.00
C GLU A 642 23.52 -7.43 18.82
N ASN A 643 22.88 -7.50 17.64
CA ASN A 643 21.70 -6.71 17.29
C ASN A 643 21.89 -5.19 17.43
N ARG A 644 23.10 -4.69 17.17
CA ARG A 644 23.42 -3.26 17.19
C ARG A 644 23.76 -2.76 15.79
N LEU A 645 23.30 -1.56 15.49
CA LEU A 645 23.64 -0.81 14.28
C LEU A 645 24.85 0.07 14.56
N VAL A 646 26.01 -0.34 14.04
CA VAL A 646 27.22 0.48 13.98
C VAL A 646 27.66 0.57 12.53
N ILE A 647 27.56 1.78 11.96
CA ILE A 647 27.99 2.04 10.59
C ILE A 647 29.51 2.06 10.58
N ALA A 648 30.13 1.21 9.74
CA ALA A 648 31.57 1.10 9.67
C ALA A 648 32.19 2.38 9.08
N GLU A 649 33.13 2.99 9.82
CA GLU A 649 33.95 4.09 9.32
C GLU A 649 35.20 3.55 8.61
N ASN A 650 35.26 3.68 7.28
CA ASN A 650 36.21 3.03 6.38
C ASN A 650 36.01 1.51 6.26
N ARG A 651 36.27 0.96 5.07
CA ARG A 651 36.16 -0.48 4.77
C ARG A 651 36.98 -1.31 5.76
N CYS A 652 36.36 -1.69 6.85
CA CYS A 652 36.97 -2.51 7.89
C CYS A 652 36.95 -3.95 7.38
N LEU A 653 37.97 -4.76 7.71
CA LEU A 653 38.09 -6.14 7.21
C LEU A 653 36.92 -7.06 7.63
N LYS A 654 36.08 -6.64 8.59
CA LYS A 654 34.93 -7.38 9.12
C LYS A 654 33.66 -6.53 9.11
N SER A 655 33.10 -6.30 7.93
CA SER A 655 31.86 -5.56 7.73
C SER A 655 30.91 -6.28 6.77
N GLN A 656 29.63 -5.89 6.80
CA GLN A 656 28.60 -6.37 5.90
C GLN A 656 27.85 -5.22 5.25
N ILE A 657 27.54 -5.38 3.96
CA ILE A 657 26.75 -4.39 3.21
C ILE A 657 25.27 -4.76 3.29
N GLN A 658 24.48 -3.86 3.87
CA GLN A 658 23.01 -3.95 3.90
C GLN A 658 22.39 -2.99 2.88
N VAL A 659 21.33 -3.44 2.20
CA VAL A 659 20.62 -2.65 1.17
C VAL A 659 19.31 -2.13 1.76
N GLY A 660 19.05 -0.84 1.56
CA GLY A 660 17.81 -0.20 1.97
C GLY A 660 16.65 -0.62 1.07
N CYS A 661 15.55 -1.04 1.68
CA CYS A 661 14.31 -1.45 1.04
C CYS A 661 13.29 -0.30 0.93
N GLY A 662 13.68 0.96 1.19
CA GLY A 662 12.79 2.11 1.11
C GLY A 662 11.69 2.13 2.17
N TYR A 663 10.50 2.57 1.80
CA TYR A 663 9.34 2.80 2.70
C TYR A 663 8.01 2.61 1.94
N SER A 664 6.88 2.92 2.57
CA SER A 664 5.53 2.89 1.98
C SER A 664 5.07 4.29 1.58
N GLU A 665 4.22 4.41 0.55
CA GLU A 665 3.64 5.69 0.09
C GLU A 665 2.31 6.04 0.75
N ILE A 666 1.77 5.09 1.51
CA ILE A 666 0.43 5.17 2.09
C ILE A 666 0.53 5.11 3.63
N ASP A 667 -0.59 4.81 4.29
CA ASP A 667 -0.77 4.72 5.73
C ASP A 667 0.02 3.58 6.42
N THR A 668 0.92 2.89 5.73
CA THR A 668 1.66 1.76 6.31
C THR A 668 2.70 2.25 7.31
N GLN A 669 2.50 1.94 8.58
CA GLN A 669 3.47 2.23 9.63
C GLN A 669 4.41 1.04 9.83
N VAL A 670 5.69 1.32 9.97
CA VAL A 670 6.72 0.32 10.26
C VAL A 670 7.43 0.72 11.55
N LYS A 671 7.44 -0.18 12.53
CA LYS A 671 8.17 -0.02 13.79
C LYS A 671 9.19 -1.14 13.97
N ILE A 672 10.29 -0.82 14.64
CA ILE A 672 11.35 -1.77 15.00
C ILE A 672 11.23 -2.04 16.50
N ILE A 673 10.86 -3.26 16.86
CA ILE A 673 10.43 -3.62 18.21
C ILE A 673 11.37 -4.69 18.76
N ASN A 674 11.79 -4.55 20.02
CA ASN A 674 12.54 -5.61 20.69
C ASN A 674 11.60 -6.82 20.90
N PRO A 675 11.91 -8.01 20.35
CA PRO A 675 10.99 -9.14 20.37
C PRO A 675 10.76 -9.75 21.77
N GLU A 676 11.60 -9.42 22.76
CA GLU A 676 11.50 -9.89 24.15
C GLU A 676 10.74 -8.89 25.05
N SER A 677 11.16 -7.62 25.06
CA SER A 677 10.50 -6.58 25.87
C SER A 677 9.19 -6.10 25.26
N LEU A 678 8.99 -6.28 23.94
CA LEU A 678 7.85 -5.79 23.16
C LEU A 678 7.70 -4.26 23.23
N THR A 679 8.84 -3.56 23.29
CA THR A 679 8.93 -2.09 23.28
C THR A 679 9.73 -1.64 22.06
N PRO A 680 9.56 -0.39 21.59
CA PRO A 680 10.36 0.15 20.49
C PRO A 680 11.87 0.06 20.77
N CYS A 681 12.64 -0.32 19.75
CA CYS A 681 14.09 -0.30 19.77
C CYS A 681 14.63 1.13 19.64
N ASN A 682 15.82 1.37 20.20
CA ASN A 682 16.57 2.60 19.92
C ASN A 682 16.99 2.66 18.44
N PRO A 683 17.24 3.85 17.86
CA PRO A 683 17.68 3.97 16.45
C PRO A 683 18.97 3.22 16.11
N THR A 684 19.77 2.86 17.11
CA THR A 684 21.02 2.10 16.97
C THR A 684 20.86 0.60 17.23
N GLU A 685 19.63 0.10 17.34
CA GLU A 685 19.33 -1.29 17.65
C GLU A 685 18.57 -1.96 16.50
N ILE A 686 18.76 -3.27 16.40
CA ILE A 686 18.08 -4.14 15.45
C ILE A 686 16.99 -4.87 16.22
N GLY A 687 15.77 -4.84 15.69
CA GLY A 687 14.60 -5.47 16.29
C GLY A 687 13.72 -6.15 15.26
N GLU A 688 12.63 -6.74 15.74
CA GLU A 688 11.58 -7.29 14.90
C GLU A 688 10.83 -6.17 14.17
N ILE A 689 10.59 -6.37 12.88
CA ILE A 689 9.81 -5.45 12.06
C ILE A 689 8.33 -5.69 12.33
N TRP A 690 7.65 -4.68 12.88
CA TRP A 690 6.21 -4.66 13.13
C TRP A 690 5.54 -3.70 12.15
N VAL A 691 4.39 -4.09 11.61
CA VAL A 691 3.71 -3.35 10.53
C VAL A 691 2.24 -3.13 10.87
N SER A 692 1.70 -1.94 10.62
CA SER A 692 0.26 -1.67 10.65
C SER A 692 -0.16 -0.86 9.43
N GLY A 693 -1.45 -0.91 9.07
CA GLY A 693 -2.03 -0.20 7.92
C GLY A 693 -2.99 -1.06 7.12
N MET A 694 -3.70 -0.44 6.17
CA MET A 694 -4.76 -1.09 5.37
C MET A 694 -4.27 -2.24 4.46
N THR A 695 -2.96 -2.38 4.26
CA THR A 695 -2.34 -3.48 3.51
C THR A 695 -2.22 -4.77 4.31
N VAL A 696 -2.31 -4.70 5.64
CA VAL A 696 -2.26 -5.86 6.54
C VAL A 696 -3.52 -6.71 6.36
N ALA A 697 -3.30 -8.00 6.12
CA ALA A 697 -4.36 -8.97 5.91
C ALA A 697 -5.17 -9.24 7.19
N GLN A 698 -6.34 -9.87 7.06
CA GLN A 698 -7.28 -10.07 8.18
C GLN A 698 -6.82 -11.15 9.18
N GLY A 699 -5.83 -11.97 8.84
CA GLY A 699 -5.33 -13.06 9.67
C GLY A 699 -5.01 -14.33 8.90
N TYR A 700 -4.94 -15.45 9.62
CA TYR A 700 -4.83 -16.78 9.05
C TYR A 700 -6.16 -17.53 9.09
N TRP A 701 -6.54 -18.12 7.96
CA TRP A 701 -7.76 -18.91 7.81
C TRP A 701 -7.82 -20.06 8.82
N ASN A 702 -8.97 -20.23 9.48
CA ASN A 702 -9.21 -21.27 10.49
C ASN A 702 -8.13 -21.41 11.58
N ASN A 703 -7.41 -20.33 11.89
CA ASN A 703 -6.32 -20.36 12.87
C ASN A 703 -6.32 -19.10 13.77
N PRO A 704 -7.27 -19.01 14.72
CA PRO A 704 -7.41 -17.84 15.59
C PRO A 704 -6.21 -17.63 16.52
N VAL A 705 -5.55 -18.70 16.97
CA VAL A 705 -4.36 -18.63 17.84
C VAL A 705 -3.20 -17.97 17.10
N ALA A 706 -2.81 -18.50 15.94
CA ALA A 706 -1.74 -17.89 15.16
C ALA A 706 -2.09 -16.49 14.67
N THR A 707 -3.38 -16.23 14.41
CA THR A 707 -3.87 -14.88 14.05
C THR A 707 -3.66 -13.91 15.19
N GLY A 708 -4.04 -14.26 16.43
CA GLY A 708 -3.79 -13.43 17.61
C GLY A 708 -2.30 -13.16 17.84
N GLU A 709 -1.46 -14.19 17.76
CA GLU A 709 -0.01 -14.07 17.95
C GLU A 709 0.68 -13.20 16.88
N THR A 710 0.17 -13.21 15.65
CA THR A 710 0.85 -12.61 14.49
C THR A 710 0.26 -11.26 14.10
N PHE A 711 -1.06 -11.08 14.13
CA PHE A 711 -1.74 -9.89 13.61
C PHE A 711 -2.27 -8.96 14.70
N GLN A 712 -2.24 -9.37 15.97
CA GLN A 712 -2.83 -8.63 17.10
C GLN A 712 -1.79 -8.31 18.16
N ALA A 713 -0.62 -7.83 17.74
CA ALA A 713 0.44 -7.44 18.65
C ALA A 713 0.30 -5.98 19.09
N TYR A 714 0.56 -5.72 20.37
CA TYR A 714 0.49 -4.40 20.98
C TYR A 714 1.81 -4.09 21.68
N LEU A 715 2.23 -2.83 21.63
CA LEU A 715 3.41 -2.36 22.36
C LEU A 715 3.16 -2.47 23.86
N ARG A 716 4.11 -3.03 24.61
CA ARG A 716 3.95 -3.30 26.04
C ARG A 716 3.89 -2.02 26.89
N ASP A 717 4.63 -0.99 26.48
CA ASP A 717 4.79 0.28 27.19
C ASP A 717 3.64 1.26 26.96
N THR A 718 3.15 1.35 25.72
CA THR A 718 2.12 2.33 25.31
C THR A 718 0.74 1.70 25.10
N GLY A 719 0.65 0.39 24.90
CA GLY A 719 -0.58 -0.28 24.50
C GLY A 719 -1.00 -0.01 23.05
N GLU A 720 -0.14 0.61 22.24
CA GLU A 720 -0.44 0.93 20.84
C GLU A 720 -0.50 -0.35 19.98
N GLY A 721 -1.48 -0.41 19.08
CA GLY A 721 -1.68 -1.51 18.14
C GLY A 721 -3.10 -1.54 17.57
N PRO A 722 -3.48 -2.61 16.85
CA PRO A 722 -2.69 -3.81 16.61
C PRO A 722 -1.63 -3.66 15.51
N PHE A 723 -0.55 -4.42 15.64
CA PHE A 723 0.50 -4.58 14.64
C PHE A 723 0.63 -6.04 14.19
N LEU A 724 1.00 -6.20 12.92
CA LEU A 724 1.53 -7.44 12.34
C LEU A 724 2.98 -7.64 12.77
N ARG A 725 3.27 -8.77 13.43
CA ARG A 725 4.62 -9.29 13.70
C ARG A 725 5.12 -10.06 12.48
N THR A 726 6.09 -9.49 11.77
CA THR A 726 6.59 -10.12 10.54
C THR A 726 7.47 -11.35 10.81
N GLY A 727 8.07 -11.45 12.00
CA GLY A 727 9.12 -12.42 12.32
C GLY A 727 10.45 -12.17 11.60
N ASP A 728 10.58 -11.04 10.89
CA ASP A 728 11.82 -10.59 10.25
C ASP A 728 12.48 -9.49 11.10
N LEU A 729 13.81 -9.46 11.09
CA LEU A 729 14.64 -8.50 11.82
C LEU A 729 15.10 -7.37 10.90
N GLY A 730 15.20 -6.16 11.43
CA GLY A 730 15.66 -4.99 10.69
C GLY A 730 15.86 -3.76 11.56
N PHE A 731 16.14 -2.65 10.89
CA PHE A 731 16.30 -1.33 11.48
C PHE A 731 15.85 -0.25 10.49
N LEU A 732 15.60 0.97 10.99
CA LEU A 732 15.33 2.14 10.17
C LEU A 732 16.57 3.03 10.10
N TYR A 733 16.98 3.42 8.91
CA TYR A 733 18.06 4.37 8.71
C TYR A 733 17.69 5.38 7.62
N LYS A 734 17.76 6.68 7.96
CA LYS A 734 17.30 7.79 7.10
C LYS A 734 15.88 7.57 6.54
N GLY A 735 14.99 7.04 7.39
CA GLY A 735 13.60 6.74 7.03
C GLY A 735 13.40 5.52 6.12
N GLN A 736 14.46 4.81 5.72
CA GLN A 736 14.34 3.56 4.96
C GLN A 736 14.45 2.34 5.87
N LEU A 737 13.69 1.30 5.52
CA LEU A 737 13.77 -0.01 6.15
C LEU A 737 14.97 -0.80 5.61
N PHE A 738 15.77 -1.35 6.50
CA PHE A 738 16.82 -2.32 6.19
C PHE A 738 16.49 -3.65 6.88
N VAL A 739 16.51 -4.74 6.11
CA VAL A 739 16.16 -6.09 6.60
C VAL A 739 17.44 -6.89 6.78
N THR A 740 17.68 -7.39 7.99
CA THR A 740 18.93 -8.10 8.35
C THR A 740 18.78 -9.60 8.33
N GLY A 741 17.60 -10.15 8.64
CA GLY A 741 17.38 -11.60 8.64
C GLY A 741 16.02 -12.02 9.17
N ARG A 742 15.84 -13.32 9.43
CA ARG A 742 14.63 -13.85 10.08
C ARG A 742 14.92 -14.22 11.52
N LEU A 743 14.05 -13.82 12.43
CA LEU A 743 14.19 -14.11 13.87
C LEU A 743 14.32 -15.62 14.12
N LYS A 744 13.51 -16.45 13.45
CA LYS A 744 13.50 -17.91 13.62
C LYS A 744 14.64 -18.66 12.91
N ASP A 745 15.36 -18.00 12.01
CA ASP A 745 16.49 -18.62 11.32
C ASP A 745 17.84 -18.24 11.97
N LEU A 746 17.85 -17.28 12.90
CA LEU A 746 19.08 -16.78 13.53
C LEU A 746 19.82 -17.92 14.24
N ILE A 747 21.10 -18.12 13.90
CA ILE A 747 21.95 -19.11 14.55
C ILE A 747 22.59 -18.43 15.76
N ILE A 748 22.38 -18.99 16.95
CA ILE A 748 22.97 -18.47 18.19
C ILE A 748 23.98 -19.50 18.70
N ILE A 749 25.27 -19.15 18.68
CA ILE A 749 26.37 -20.01 19.15
C ILE A 749 27.25 -19.16 20.05
N GLU A 750 27.57 -19.68 21.25
CA GLU A 750 28.40 -18.97 22.24
C GLU A 750 27.87 -17.55 22.59
N GLY A 751 26.55 -17.37 22.56
CA GLY A 751 25.89 -16.10 22.86
C GLY A 751 25.99 -15.04 21.76
N ARG A 752 26.51 -15.38 20.57
CA ARG A 752 26.59 -14.48 19.41
C ARG A 752 25.60 -14.89 18.33
N ASN A 753 24.97 -13.89 17.70
CA ASN A 753 24.06 -14.12 16.59
C ASN A 753 24.82 -14.21 15.26
N HIS A 754 24.52 -15.24 14.50
CA HIS A 754 25.06 -15.44 13.17
C HIS A 754 23.90 -15.59 12.18
N TYR A 755 23.89 -14.71 11.19
CA TYR A 755 22.89 -14.73 10.13
C TYR A 755 23.23 -15.84 9.13
N PRO A 756 22.36 -16.84 8.94
CA PRO A 756 22.66 -17.99 8.09
C PRO A 756 23.06 -17.63 6.67
N GLN A 757 22.41 -16.61 6.08
CA GLN A 757 22.67 -16.18 4.71
C GLN A 757 24.11 -15.68 4.49
N ASP A 758 24.78 -15.17 5.53
CA ASP A 758 26.15 -14.65 5.41
C ASP A 758 27.16 -15.79 5.48
N ILE A 759 26.89 -16.79 6.34
CA ILE A 759 27.62 -18.04 6.36
C ILE A 759 27.46 -18.74 5.00
N GLU A 760 26.24 -18.87 4.50
CA GLU A 760 25.94 -19.48 3.20
C GLU A 760 26.66 -18.77 2.05
N LEU A 761 26.70 -17.44 2.06
CA LEU A 761 27.43 -16.64 1.07
C LEU A 761 28.95 -16.92 1.12
N THR A 762 29.50 -17.04 2.31
CA THR A 762 30.92 -17.36 2.50
C THR A 762 31.22 -18.78 2.02
N VAL A 763 30.35 -19.73 2.33
CA VAL A 763 30.43 -21.12 1.88
C VAL A 763 30.40 -21.19 0.36
N GLU A 764 29.41 -20.59 -0.30
CA GLU A 764 29.28 -20.70 -1.76
C GLU A 764 30.44 -20.05 -2.53
N ASN A 765 31.11 -19.05 -1.94
CA ASN A 765 32.27 -18.38 -2.52
C ASN A 765 33.60 -19.10 -2.22
N SER A 766 33.63 -20.05 -1.27
CA SER A 766 34.87 -20.69 -0.82
C SER A 766 35.49 -21.65 -1.85
N HIS A 767 34.70 -22.18 -2.79
CA HIS A 767 35.18 -23.12 -3.80
C HIS A 767 34.29 -23.15 -5.06
N PRO A 768 34.85 -23.18 -6.30
CA PRO A 768 34.09 -23.10 -7.55
C PRO A 768 33.20 -24.34 -7.84
N ALA A 769 33.35 -25.42 -7.07
CA ALA A 769 32.47 -26.58 -7.14
C ALA A 769 31.15 -26.39 -6.38
N LEU A 770 31.03 -25.35 -5.55
CA LEU A 770 29.85 -25.09 -4.75
C LEU A 770 28.88 -24.23 -5.52
N ARG A 771 27.61 -24.64 -5.52
CA ARG A 771 26.57 -23.97 -6.27
C ARG A 771 26.06 -22.74 -5.52
N SER A 772 26.25 -21.55 -6.10
CA SER A 772 25.73 -20.29 -5.54
C SER A 772 24.20 -20.28 -5.40
N GLY A 773 23.72 -19.70 -4.31
CA GLY A 773 22.33 -19.62 -3.88
C GLY A 773 21.72 -20.97 -3.51
N CYS A 774 22.54 -21.97 -3.20
CA CYS A 774 22.11 -23.36 -2.95
C CYS A 774 22.82 -23.99 -1.73
N GLY A 775 22.97 -23.19 -0.66
CA GLY A 775 23.43 -23.63 0.65
C GLY A 775 22.39 -23.36 1.75
N ALA A 776 22.48 -24.09 2.85
CA ALA A 776 21.73 -23.87 4.08
C ALA A 776 22.68 -23.98 5.29
N ALA A 777 22.74 -22.93 6.11
CA ALA A 777 23.39 -22.95 7.41
C ALA A 777 22.32 -22.99 8.51
N PHE A 778 22.54 -23.80 9.54
CA PHE A 778 21.69 -23.90 10.72
C PHE A 778 22.48 -24.51 11.88
N SER A 779 21.99 -24.37 13.11
CA SER A 779 22.57 -25.03 14.27
C SER A 779 21.81 -26.30 14.66
N VAL A 780 22.52 -27.23 15.29
CA VAL A 780 21.95 -28.41 15.95
C VAL A 780 22.51 -28.52 17.36
N GLU A 781 21.68 -28.93 18.30
CA GLU A 781 22.10 -29.15 19.68
C GLU A 781 22.87 -30.47 19.81
N VAL A 782 24.08 -30.42 20.35
CA VAL A 782 24.95 -31.58 20.61
C VAL A 782 25.46 -31.49 22.04
N LYS A 783 25.00 -32.39 22.91
CA LYS A 783 25.36 -32.41 24.34
C LYS A 783 25.06 -31.08 25.06
N GLY A 784 23.95 -30.43 24.71
CA GLY A 784 23.54 -29.15 25.31
C GLY A 784 24.20 -27.91 24.70
N GLU A 785 25.02 -28.06 23.65
CA GLU A 785 25.65 -26.94 22.94
C GLU A 785 25.13 -26.85 21.51
N GLU A 786 24.73 -25.65 21.08
CA GLU A 786 24.40 -25.38 19.68
C GLU A 786 25.66 -25.39 18.80
N ARG A 787 25.63 -26.14 17.71
CA ARG A 787 26.77 -26.33 16.81
C ARG A 787 26.40 -26.14 15.34
N LEU A 788 27.26 -25.45 14.59
CA LEU A 788 27.01 -25.10 13.20
C LEU A 788 27.06 -26.31 12.26
N VAL A 789 26.00 -26.47 11.46
CA VAL A 789 25.91 -27.42 10.35
C VAL A 789 25.73 -26.68 9.03
N ILE A 790 26.42 -27.17 7.99
CA ILE A 790 26.34 -26.64 6.62
C ILE A 790 25.83 -27.72 5.67
N VAL A 791 24.80 -27.41 4.90
CA VAL A 791 24.35 -28.24 3.78
C VAL A 791 24.56 -27.45 2.49
N GLN A 792 25.28 -27.98 1.52
CA GLN A 792 25.64 -27.23 0.31
C GLN A 792 25.56 -28.09 -0.95
N GLU A 793 24.90 -27.59 -1.99
CA GLU A 793 24.88 -28.26 -3.29
C GLU A 793 26.21 -28.13 -4.04
N VAL A 794 26.59 -29.22 -4.70
CA VAL A 794 27.71 -29.28 -5.63
C VAL A 794 27.23 -29.07 -7.07
N GLU A 795 27.99 -28.29 -7.85
CA GLU A 795 27.71 -28.04 -9.26
C GLU A 795 27.77 -29.32 -10.10
N ARG A 796 26.82 -29.49 -11.02
CA ARG A 796 26.67 -30.73 -11.82
C ARG A 796 27.87 -31.02 -12.72
N SER A 797 28.62 -29.97 -13.11
CA SER A 797 29.84 -30.10 -13.91
C SER A 797 30.97 -30.82 -13.18
N TYR A 798 30.91 -30.89 -11.85
CA TYR A 798 31.87 -31.62 -11.04
C TYR A 798 31.33 -33.04 -10.84
N GLY A 799 32.06 -34.02 -11.37
CA GLY A 799 31.72 -35.44 -11.26
C GLY A 799 32.13 -36.05 -9.92
N GLN A 800 32.01 -37.37 -9.79
CA GLN A 800 32.35 -38.12 -8.56
C GLN A 800 33.82 -38.00 -8.13
N ASN A 801 34.71 -37.49 -8.99
CA ASN A 801 36.14 -37.33 -8.72
C ASN A 801 36.49 -35.97 -8.07
N LEU A 802 35.50 -35.20 -7.59
CA LEU A 802 35.76 -33.98 -6.84
C LEU A 802 36.51 -34.32 -5.55
N ASP A 803 37.63 -33.64 -5.29
CA ASP A 803 38.34 -33.77 -4.01
C ASP A 803 37.53 -33.11 -2.89
N LEU A 804 36.67 -33.90 -2.26
CA LEU A 804 35.80 -33.46 -1.18
C LEU A 804 36.60 -32.95 0.02
N ALA A 805 37.75 -33.56 0.33
CA ALA A 805 38.55 -33.14 1.48
C ALA A 805 39.03 -31.70 1.31
N THR A 806 39.52 -31.34 0.12
CA THR A 806 39.90 -29.97 -0.22
C THR A 806 38.71 -29.02 -0.14
N VAL A 807 37.55 -29.39 -0.68
CA VAL A 807 36.33 -28.56 -0.62
C VAL A 807 35.88 -28.33 0.82
N GLU A 808 35.80 -29.39 1.63
CA GLU A 808 35.42 -29.29 3.03
C GLU A 808 36.40 -28.44 3.84
N GLN A 809 37.70 -28.57 3.56
CA GLN A 809 38.73 -27.77 4.20
C GLN A 809 38.58 -26.29 3.84
N LYS A 810 38.35 -25.97 2.56
CA LYS A 810 38.12 -24.59 2.11
C LYS A 810 36.89 -23.95 2.76
N ILE A 811 35.82 -24.72 2.92
CA ILE A 811 34.63 -24.28 3.66
C ILE A 811 34.97 -23.99 5.13
N LYS A 812 35.65 -24.92 5.81
CA LYS A 812 36.03 -24.74 7.24
C LYS A 812 36.94 -23.53 7.43
N GLU A 813 37.94 -23.35 6.56
CA GLU A 813 38.84 -22.20 6.58
C GLU A 813 38.08 -20.88 6.40
N ALA A 814 37.26 -20.78 5.36
CA ALA A 814 36.50 -19.56 5.06
C ALA A 814 35.51 -19.21 6.18
N VAL A 815 34.77 -20.19 6.72
CA VAL A 815 33.81 -19.93 7.80
C VAL A 815 34.52 -19.50 9.09
N ALA A 816 35.66 -20.11 9.42
CA ALA A 816 36.44 -19.74 10.59
C ALA A 816 37.01 -18.31 10.49
N VAL A 817 37.51 -17.93 9.31
CA VAL A 817 38.13 -16.60 9.10
C VAL A 817 37.08 -15.49 9.12
N GLU A 818 35.98 -15.65 8.38
CA GLU A 818 34.99 -14.60 8.18
C GLU A 818 33.97 -14.50 9.33
N HIS A 819 33.61 -15.62 9.96
CA HIS A 819 32.52 -15.68 10.95
C HIS A 819 32.97 -15.99 12.37
N ASP A 820 34.26 -16.28 12.58
CA ASP A 820 34.77 -16.74 13.88
C ASP A 820 34.03 -18.00 14.38
N LEU A 821 33.60 -18.87 13.44
CA LEU A 821 32.80 -20.06 13.73
C LEU A 821 33.49 -21.35 13.29
N ARG A 822 33.34 -22.39 14.11
CA ARG A 822 33.74 -23.75 13.76
C ARG A 822 32.58 -24.53 13.15
N VAL A 823 32.77 -25.01 11.92
CA VAL A 823 31.82 -25.96 11.31
C VAL A 823 31.92 -27.31 12.02
N TYR A 824 30.83 -27.72 12.69
CA TYR A 824 30.76 -29.01 13.37
C TYR A 824 30.57 -30.16 12.37
N GLN A 825 29.63 -29.99 11.45
CA GLN A 825 29.35 -30.98 10.41
C GLN A 825 28.95 -30.29 9.11
N MET A 826 29.21 -30.96 7.99
CA MET A 826 28.74 -30.50 6.69
C MET A 826 28.23 -31.66 5.84
N ALA A 827 27.29 -31.37 4.95
CA ALA A 827 26.73 -32.29 3.98
C ALA A 827 26.80 -31.68 2.59
N LEU A 828 27.67 -32.23 1.74
CA LEU A 828 27.69 -31.91 0.32
C LEU A 828 26.63 -32.77 -0.39
N ILE A 829 25.64 -32.10 -1.00
CA ILE A 829 24.46 -32.75 -1.59
C ILE A 829 24.44 -32.62 -3.11
N ARG A 830 23.70 -33.52 -3.76
CA ARG A 830 23.54 -33.54 -5.21
C ARG A 830 22.84 -32.27 -5.71
N HIS A 831 23.18 -31.87 -6.91
CA HIS A 831 22.55 -30.76 -7.61
C HIS A 831 21.01 -30.87 -7.63
N GLY A 832 20.32 -29.80 -7.25
CA GLY A 832 18.87 -29.69 -7.31
C GLY A 832 18.11 -30.44 -6.22
N THR A 833 18.77 -30.78 -5.11
CA THR A 833 18.18 -31.54 -4.00
C THR A 833 18.03 -30.73 -2.71
N ILE A 834 18.55 -29.51 -2.63
CA ILE A 834 18.34 -28.63 -1.49
C ILE A 834 16.88 -28.20 -1.41
N SER A 835 16.33 -28.18 -0.19
CA SER A 835 14.94 -27.80 0.02
C SER A 835 14.74 -26.31 -0.24
N LYS A 836 13.87 -26.01 -1.21
CA LYS A 836 13.49 -24.65 -1.61
C LYS A 836 11.98 -24.45 -1.59
N THR A 837 11.55 -23.24 -1.28
CA THR A 837 10.16 -22.82 -1.46
C THR A 837 9.77 -22.82 -2.93
N SER A 838 8.46 -22.68 -3.20
CA SER A 838 7.95 -22.54 -4.56
C SER A 838 8.47 -21.29 -5.31
N SER A 839 8.98 -20.27 -4.59
CA SER A 839 9.68 -19.10 -5.14
C SER A 839 11.20 -19.24 -5.19
N GLY A 840 11.75 -20.39 -4.80
CA GLY A 840 13.18 -20.68 -4.88
C GLY A 840 14.00 -20.25 -3.66
N LYS A 841 13.38 -19.78 -2.57
CA LYS A 841 14.07 -19.44 -1.30
C LYS A 841 14.49 -20.71 -0.56
N ILE A 842 15.62 -20.70 0.13
CA ILE A 842 16.10 -21.85 0.92
C ILE A 842 15.17 -22.09 2.12
N GLN A 843 14.78 -23.35 2.36
CA GLN A 843 14.02 -23.79 3.53
C GLN A 843 14.95 -24.38 4.60
N ARG A 844 15.65 -23.53 5.35
CA ARG A 844 16.68 -23.93 6.33
C ARG A 844 16.18 -24.94 7.36
N GLN A 845 15.01 -24.69 7.95
CA GLN A 845 14.42 -25.61 8.93
C GLN A 845 14.08 -26.98 8.32
N ASN A 846 13.60 -27.03 7.08
CA ASN A 846 13.35 -28.29 6.39
C ASN A 846 14.68 -29.02 6.08
N CYS A 847 15.72 -28.29 5.65
CA CYS A 847 17.06 -28.83 5.50
C CYS A 847 17.62 -29.38 6.82
N ARG A 848 17.40 -28.68 7.94
CA ARG A 848 17.77 -29.14 9.29
C ARG A 848 17.06 -30.44 9.65
N GLN A 849 15.75 -30.53 9.41
CA GLN A 849 15.01 -31.77 9.66
C GLN A 849 15.47 -32.93 8.77
N GLN A 850 15.70 -32.69 7.48
CA GLN A 850 16.26 -33.71 6.58
C GLN A 850 17.66 -34.15 7.00
N PHE A 851 18.48 -33.23 7.50
CA PHE A 851 19.80 -33.54 8.05
C PHE A 851 19.69 -34.43 9.30
N LEU A 852 18.87 -34.04 10.28
CA LEU A 852 18.65 -34.80 11.52
C LEU A 852 18.07 -36.20 11.26
N ASN A 853 17.22 -36.32 10.24
CA ASN A 853 16.59 -37.58 9.86
C ASN A 853 17.43 -38.42 8.86
N ASN A 854 18.64 -37.99 8.50
CA ASN A 854 19.49 -38.63 7.48
C ASN A 854 18.81 -38.81 6.10
N GLN A 855 17.97 -37.85 5.69
CA GLN A 855 17.19 -37.86 4.44
C GLN A 855 17.80 -37.01 3.32
N LEU A 856 19.00 -36.45 3.52
CA LEU A 856 19.68 -35.64 2.51
C LEU A 856 20.21 -36.51 1.35
N ASN A 857 20.08 -35.99 0.12
CA ASN A 857 20.63 -36.63 -1.08
C ASN A 857 22.12 -36.30 -1.25
N LEU A 858 22.98 -37.06 -0.57
CA LEU A 858 24.43 -36.79 -0.56
C LEU A 858 25.08 -36.93 -1.93
N PHE A 859 26.04 -36.05 -2.22
CA PHE A 859 26.86 -36.06 -3.44
C PHE A 859 27.67 -37.35 -3.55
N THR A 860 28.21 -37.82 -2.43
CA THR A 860 28.82 -39.16 -2.24
C THR A 860 28.28 -39.80 -0.96
N SER A 861 28.22 -41.12 -0.87
CA SER A 861 27.59 -41.90 0.21
C SER A 861 28.31 -41.88 1.57
N SER A 862 28.94 -40.77 1.95
CA SER A 862 29.77 -40.66 3.15
C SER A 862 29.33 -39.45 3.98
N ILE A 863 28.38 -39.67 4.89
CA ILE A 863 28.41 -38.99 6.19
C ILE A 863 28.66 -40.08 7.21
N LYS A 864 29.81 -40.02 7.91
CA LYS A 864 30.00 -40.80 9.14
C LYS A 864 28.90 -40.39 10.12
N SER A 865 28.12 -41.34 10.61
CA SER A 865 27.04 -41.09 11.55
C SER A 865 27.57 -40.33 12.79
N PRO A 866 26.72 -39.55 13.50
CA PRO A 866 27.12 -38.90 14.75
C PRO A 866 27.73 -39.88 15.78
N GLU A 867 27.32 -41.15 15.70
CA GLU A 867 27.80 -42.24 16.55
C GLU A 867 29.24 -42.69 16.24
N THR A 868 29.73 -42.54 15.00
CA THR A 868 31.05 -43.11 14.63
C THR A 868 32.23 -42.31 15.16
N LYS A 869 32.08 -41.01 15.47
CA LYS A 869 33.16 -40.22 16.13
C LYS A 869 33.22 -40.43 17.64
N LEU A 870 32.13 -40.89 18.27
CA LEU A 870 32.13 -41.21 19.71
C LEU A 870 32.87 -42.52 20.01
N GLN A 871 32.93 -43.45 19.05
CA GLN A 871 33.75 -44.66 19.18
C GLN A 871 35.25 -44.39 18.93
N ASP A 872 35.61 -43.55 17.95
CA ASP A 872 37.02 -43.24 17.65
C ASP A 872 37.71 -42.42 18.75
N ALA A 873 36.96 -41.62 19.52
CA ALA A 873 37.50 -40.87 20.66
C ALA A 873 37.73 -41.76 21.90
N ASN A 874 36.94 -42.82 22.08
CA ASN A 874 37.07 -43.74 23.20
C ASN A 874 38.14 -44.83 23.00
N ILE A 875 38.76 -44.92 21.82
CA ILE A 875 39.84 -45.88 21.52
C ILE A 875 41.25 -45.24 21.65
N ARG A 876 41.35 -43.92 21.90
CA ARG A 876 42.64 -43.22 22.08
C ARG A 876 42.95 -42.74 23.51
N THR A 877 42.16 -43.17 24.49
CA THR A 877 42.43 -42.93 25.93
C THR A 877 42.13 -44.16 26.79
N ALA A 878 42.61 -45.33 26.35
CA ALA A 878 42.77 -46.52 27.18
C ALA A 878 44.17 -47.10 26.99
#